data_AF-A0AAN9AR35-F1
#
_entry.id   AF-A0AAN9AR35-F1
#
_cell.length_a   1.000
_cell.length_b   1.000
_cell.length_c   1.000
_cell.angle_alpha   90.00
_cell.angle_beta   90.00
_cell.angle_gamma   90.00
#
_symmetry.space_group_name_H-M   'P 1'
#
loop_
_entity.id
_entity.type
_entity.pdbx_description
1 polymer ?
#
loop_
_entity_poly.entity_id
_entity_poly.type
_entity_poly.pdbx_seq_one_letter_code
_entity_poly.pdbx_strand_id
1 'polypeptide(L)'
;MSAPEAGSRRHAELSRRESVMATPGKEGQVIANGAWAGNVIGVFTSGGDSQGMNGAVRAVVRMGFYLGCKVYFIKEGYEGMVAGGDNIEEATWSSVSGILQLGGTVIGSARSKKFRERPGRLSAAENLIKRGITNLVVIGGDGSLTGANLFRMEWADLVKELGETGKLTTEEQSRCGHLNIVGMVGSIDNDFCGTDMTIGVDSALHRIIEAVDAISTTASSHQRAFVMEVMGRHCGYLALVAALACEADWVFIPEWPPEGDWEETLCNKLASERKLGQRLNIILVAEGAVDRQGNAITADAVKNLLTEKLKYDTRVTVLGHVQRGGSPSAFDRILGSRMGAEAVLALMDAKAETPACVVSLEGNQTVRVPLMECVNRTQDVQKAMDAKNFEEAVRLRGRSFQNNLTTYRMLSKLRPPTSLCVGEHPPQDHRNLAVVNIGAPACGMNAAVRSFVRLGLTQGYRVLGIQDSFDGLIAGRVRPMGWTQVHGWAGKGGSLLGTKKQLASDVSMGGIAEKLREFKIDGLLIVGGFEAFHSLFQLYQAREQYPAFCIPMCVIPCTISNNVPGTDFSLGADTALNEISDICDRIKQSATGTKRRVFVVETMGGFCGYLATMSGLAAGADAAYIYEDKITISKLRDDVFHLKDKILNAGVQRGLILRNECANANYTTEFINQLFAEEGKGVFSVRMNVLGHMQQGGVPSPFDRNYGTKMAAKCVAWFKERIETNLKDGRVMVKSPECFVLLGMQKRRLEFSPVCDLAIDTDFDNRLPLVQWWLKLRPLLRIMAKHTTETYTMDVEEAHVSEMDKE
;
A
#
# COMPACT_ATOMS: atom_id res chain seq x y z
N MET A 1 -28.41 -37.17 -23.05
CA MET A 1 -29.01 -36.06 -22.29
C MET A 1 -28.75 -36.28 -20.81
N SER A 2 -28.03 -35.35 -20.16
CA SER A 2 -28.08 -34.94 -18.74
C SER A 2 -26.69 -34.68 -18.10
N ALA A 3 -26.40 -33.38 -18.01
CA ALA A 3 -25.69 -32.61 -16.97
C ALA A 3 -24.21 -32.86 -16.60
N PRO A 4 -23.33 -31.92 -17.05
CA PRO A 4 -22.20 -31.42 -16.25
C PRO A 4 -22.36 -29.94 -15.80
N GLU A 5 -23.54 -29.32 -15.94
CA GLU A 5 -23.73 -27.88 -15.63
C GLU A 5 -23.86 -27.53 -14.14
N ALA A 6 -24.11 -28.49 -13.24
CA ALA A 6 -24.41 -28.19 -11.83
C ALA A 6 -23.17 -27.83 -10.99
N GLY A 7 -21.99 -28.37 -11.30
CA GLY A 7 -20.74 -28.11 -10.57
C GLY A 7 -20.14 -26.74 -10.88
N SER A 8 -20.19 -26.33 -12.15
CA SER A 8 -19.70 -25.02 -12.61
C SER A 8 -20.59 -23.87 -12.11
N ARG A 9 -21.92 -24.05 -12.09
CA ARG A 9 -22.84 -23.05 -11.53
C ARG A 9 -22.69 -22.89 -10.02
N ARG A 10 -22.46 -23.98 -9.25
CA ARG A 10 -22.20 -23.88 -7.81
C ARG A 10 -20.88 -23.16 -7.49
N HIS A 11 -19.80 -23.43 -8.23
CA HIS A 11 -18.55 -22.70 -8.05
C HIS A 11 -18.65 -21.22 -8.45
N ALA A 12 -19.40 -20.90 -9.51
CA ALA A 12 -19.68 -19.53 -9.92
C ALA A 12 -20.62 -18.79 -8.95
N GLU A 13 -21.62 -19.46 -8.37
CA GLU A 13 -22.50 -18.90 -7.32
C GLU A 13 -21.78 -18.72 -5.99
N LEU A 14 -20.89 -19.64 -5.61
CA LEU A 14 -20.01 -19.49 -4.44
C LEU A 14 -19.02 -18.33 -4.65
N SER A 15 -18.40 -18.24 -5.84
CA SER A 15 -17.55 -17.10 -6.21
C SER A 15 -18.30 -15.76 -6.20
N ARG A 16 -19.58 -15.74 -6.60
CA ARG A 16 -20.44 -14.54 -6.55
C ARG A 16 -20.83 -14.14 -5.12
N ARG A 17 -20.88 -15.09 -4.17
CA ARG A 17 -21.09 -14.80 -2.73
C ARG A 17 -19.81 -14.42 -1.98
N GLU A 18 -18.64 -14.66 -2.57
CA GLU A 18 -17.34 -14.42 -1.92
C GLU A 18 -16.80 -12.99 -2.13
N SER A 19 -17.08 -12.36 -3.27
CA SER A 19 -16.60 -11.02 -3.62
C SER A 19 -17.71 -10.18 -4.25
N VAL A 20 -17.84 -8.94 -3.78
CA VAL A 20 -18.71 -7.93 -4.41
C VAL A 20 -18.29 -7.79 -5.88
N MET A 21 -19.24 -7.77 -6.82
CA MET A 21 -18.91 -7.65 -8.24
C MET A 21 -18.27 -6.29 -8.52
N ALA A 22 -16.95 -6.30 -8.68
CA ALA A 22 -16.14 -5.13 -8.91
C ALA A 22 -15.99 -4.86 -10.41
N THR A 23 -16.30 -3.65 -10.85
CA THR A 23 -16.00 -3.18 -12.20
C THR A 23 -14.62 -2.52 -12.19
N PRO A 24 -13.68 -2.89 -13.09
CA PRO A 24 -12.38 -2.21 -13.17
C PRO A 24 -12.53 -0.70 -13.41
N GLY A 25 -11.70 0.10 -12.75
CA GLY A 25 -11.60 1.53 -13.02
C GLY A 25 -10.96 1.84 -14.37
N LYS A 26 -10.94 3.12 -14.75
CA LYS A 26 -10.47 3.60 -16.05
C LYS A 26 -9.03 4.11 -16.04
N GLU A 27 -8.21 3.68 -15.08
CA GLU A 27 -6.79 4.07 -14.99
C GLU A 27 -6.03 3.76 -16.28
N GLY A 28 -5.35 4.76 -16.84
CA GLY A 28 -4.59 4.64 -18.08
C GLY A 28 -5.40 4.79 -19.37
N GLN A 29 -6.73 4.93 -19.29
CA GLN A 29 -7.54 5.22 -20.46
C GLN A 29 -7.37 6.68 -20.90
N VAL A 30 -7.44 6.90 -22.21
CA VAL A 30 -7.44 8.24 -22.78
C VAL A 30 -8.78 8.91 -22.49
N ILE A 31 -8.72 10.09 -21.85
CA ILE A 31 -9.90 10.88 -21.50
C ILE A 31 -9.71 12.28 -22.09
N ALA A 32 -10.67 12.69 -22.93
CA ALA A 32 -10.62 14.00 -23.58
C ALA A 32 -10.87 15.13 -22.57
N ASN A 33 -10.08 16.19 -22.69
CA ASN A 33 -10.24 17.42 -21.91
C ASN A 33 -11.58 18.09 -22.25
N GLY A 34 -12.32 18.55 -21.24
CA GLY A 34 -13.57 19.28 -21.42
C GLY A 34 -14.77 18.44 -21.88
N ALA A 35 -14.64 17.12 -21.94
CA ALA A 35 -15.67 16.23 -22.49
C ALA A 35 -17.02 16.23 -21.73
N TRP A 36 -17.06 16.78 -20.52
CA TRP A 36 -18.27 16.88 -19.69
C TRP A 36 -18.55 18.31 -19.23
N ALA A 37 -18.17 19.30 -20.05
CA ALA A 37 -18.41 20.70 -19.79
C ALA A 37 -19.88 20.99 -19.44
N GLY A 38 -20.10 21.78 -18.39
CA GLY A 38 -21.43 22.16 -17.90
C GLY A 38 -21.97 21.29 -16.76
N ASN A 39 -21.36 20.14 -16.47
CA ASN A 39 -21.70 19.36 -15.28
C ASN A 39 -21.20 20.04 -14.00
N VAL A 40 -21.92 19.84 -12.90
CA VAL A 40 -21.59 20.40 -11.59
C VAL A 40 -21.44 19.29 -10.56
N ILE A 41 -20.33 19.30 -9.83
CA ILE A 41 -19.95 18.31 -8.83
C ILE A 41 -19.87 18.98 -7.45
N GLY A 42 -20.49 18.39 -6.44
CA GLY A 42 -20.24 18.73 -5.03
C GLY A 42 -19.36 17.68 -4.37
N VAL A 43 -18.34 18.08 -3.61
CA VAL A 43 -17.49 17.17 -2.83
C VAL A 43 -17.53 17.53 -1.36
N PHE A 44 -17.66 16.51 -0.51
CA PHE A 44 -17.67 16.69 0.93
C PHE A 44 -17.04 15.53 1.69
N THR A 45 -16.47 15.86 2.85
CA THR A 45 -16.00 14.87 3.82
C THR A 45 -16.99 14.75 4.97
N SER A 46 -17.25 13.53 5.42
CA SER A 46 -18.18 13.27 6.51
C SER A 46 -17.71 12.08 7.36
N GLY A 47 -18.01 12.14 8.66
CA GLY A 47 -17.59 11.13 9.63
C GLY A 47 -16.26 11.52 10.32
N GLY A 48 -15.59 10.54 10.92
CA GLY A 48 -14.25 10.76 11.48
C GLY A 48 -13.26 11.00 10.36
N ASP A 49 -12.37 11.97 10.54
CA ASP A 49 -11.32 12.26 9.58
C ASP A 49 -10.28 11.13 9.52
N SER A 50 -9.62 11.05 8.37
CA SER A 50 -8.48 10.16 8.15
C SER A 50 -7.46 10.84 7.23
N GLN A 51 -6.18 10.51 7.44
CA GLN A 51 -5.10 11.06 6.65
C GLN A 51 -5.24 10.59 5.18
N GLY A 52 -5.13 11.52 4.23
CA GLY A 52 -5.28 11.21 2.80
C GLY A 52 -6.61 11.68 2.18
N MET A 53 -7.61 12.04 3.00
CA MET A 53 -8.86 12.65 2.51
C MET A 53 -8.61 13.89 1.65
N ASN A 54 -7.63 14.72 2.02
CA ASN A 54 -7.22 15.89 1.23
C ASN A 54 -6.71 15.53 -0.17
N GLY A 55 -6.04 14.37 -0.32
CA GLY A 55 -5.62 13.86 -1.63
C GLY A 55 -6.80 13.52 -2.52
N ALA A 56 -7.84 12.89 -1.95
CA ALA A 56 -9.09 12.60 -2.65
C ALA A 56 -9.85 13.87 -3.03
N VAL A 57 -10.04 14.82 -2.11
CA VAL A 57 -10.67 16.12 -2.40
C VAL A 57 -9.94 16.85 -3.52
N ARG A 58 -8.60 16.90 -3.45
CA ARG A 58 -7.78 17.52 -4.50
C ARG A 58 -7.99 16.87 -5.86
N ALA A 59 -8.00 15.54 -5.91
CA ALA A 59 -8.15 14.83 -7.17
C ALA A 59 -9.54 15.01 -7.78
N VAL A 60 -10.60 15.03 -6.96
CA VAL A 60 -11.96 15.32 -7.42
C VAL A 60 -12.05 16.71 -8.07
N VAL A 61 -11.48 17.73 -7.42
CA VAL A 61 -11.47 19.09 -7.96
C VAL A 61 -10.68 19.16 -9.27
N ARG A 62 -9.45 18.63 -9.29
CA ARG A 62 -8.57 18.74 -10.46
C ARG A 62 -9.07 17.90 -11.64
N MET A 63 -9.59 16.71 -11.39
CA MET A 63 -10.19 15.89 -12.44
C MET A 63 -11.50 16.53 -12.94
N GLY A 64 -12.34 17.05 -12.05
CA GLY A 64 -13.54 17.79 -12.45
C GLY A 64 -13.23 18.95 -13.41
N PHE A 65 -12.23 19.77 -13.09
CA PHE A 65 -11.79 20.85 -13.99
C PHE A 65 -11.23 20.35 -15.31
N TYR A 66 -10.46 19.26 -15.30
CA TYR A 66 -9.95 18.66 -16.53
C TYR A 66 -11.08 18.17 -17.46
N LEU A 67 -12.20 17.72 -16.90
CA LEU A 67 -13.39 17.33 -17.67
C LEU A 67 -14.30 18.50 -18.04
N GLY A 68 -13.97 19.73 -17.63
CA GLY A 68 -14.79 20.93 -17.86
C GLY A 68 -15.94 21.14 -16.87
N CYS A 69 -15.99 20.36 -15.79
CA CYS A 69 -17.02 20.47 -14.76
C CYS A 69 -16.75 21.65 -13.82
N LYS A 70 -17.83 22.20 -13.24
CA LYS A 70 -17.74 23.06 -12.04
C LYS A 70 -17.69 22.17 -10.80
N VAL A 71 -16.88 22.54 -9.82
CA VAL A 71 -16.74 21.77 -8.58
C VAL A 71 -16.98 22.67 -7.38
N TYR A 72 -17.80 22.23 -6.43
CA TYR A 72 -18.10 22.91 -5.18
C TYR A 72 -17.60 22.10 -3.98
N PHE A 73 -16.99 22.78 -3.01
CA PHE A 73 -16.81 22.23 -1.68
C PHE A 73 -18.10 22.38 -0.89
N ILE A 74 -18.46 21.34 -0.15
CA ILE A 74 -19.48 21.43 0.88
C ILE A 74 -18.76 21.24 2.22
N LYS A 75 -18.63 22.33 2.97
CA LYS A 75 -17.88 22.39 4.23
C LYS A 75 -18.66 21.70 5.35
N GLU A 76 -17.97 21.20 6.36
CA GLU A 76 -18.57 20.58 7.55
C GLU A 76 -19.54 19.41 7.24
N GLY A 77 -19.32 18.75 6.10
CA GLY A 77 -20.11 17.61 5.65
C GLY A 77 -21.61 17.91 5.52
N TYR A 78 -22.46 17.03 6.05
CA TYR A 78 -23.90 17.19 5.98
C TYR A 78 -24.42 18.46 6.67
N GLU A 79 -23.73 18.95 7.72
CA GLU A 79 -24.22 20.14 8.43
C GLU A 79 -24.09 21.37 7.54
N GLY A 80 -22.96 21.55 6.84
CA GLY A 80 -22.84 22.64 5.88
C GLY A 80 -23.70 22.47 4.64
N MET A 81 -23.99 21.22 4.24
CA MET A 81 -24.97 20.95 3.17
C MET A 81 -26.36 21.48 3.53
N VAL A 82 -26.81 21.25 4.77
CA VAL A 82 -28.09 21.75 5.29
C VAL A 82 -28.05 23.27 5.49
N ALA A 83 -26.95 23.80 6.03
CA ALA A 83 -26.81 25.23 6.31
C ALA A 83 -26.76 26.09 5.03
N GLY A 84 -26.17 25.57 3.95
CA GLY A 84 -26.05 26.30 2.68
C GLY A 84 -25.15 27.53 2.77
N GLY A 85 -25.38 28.49 1.86
CA GLY A 85 -24.64 29.76 1.81
C GLY A 85 -23.14 29.57 1.58
N ASP A 86 -22.33 30.13 2.48
CA ASP A 86 -20.86 30.10 2.44
C ASP A 86 -20.26 28.71 2.74
N ASN A 87 -21.10 27.77 3.21
CA ASN A 87 -20.69 26.38 3.37
C ASN A 87 -20.66 25.62 2.04
N ILE A 88 -21.24 26.16 0.98
CA ILE A 88 -21.17 25.59 -0.38
C ILE A 88 -20.44 26.57 -1.28
N GLU A 89 -19.12 26.36 -1.40
CA GLU A 89 -18.19 27.29 -2.06
C GLU A 89 -17.65 26.69 -3.36
N GLU A 90 -17.58 27.49 -4.42
CA GLU A 90 -16.97 27.04 -5.68
C GLU A 90 -15.47 26.84 -5.50
N ALA A 91 -14.97 25.67 -5.87
CA ALA A 91 -13.54 25.38 -5.82
C ALA A 91 -12.79 26.17 -6.89
N THR A 92 -11.51 26.42 -6.64
CA THR A 92 -10.58 26.97 -7.64
C THR A 92 -9.37 26.04 -7.76
N TRP A 93 -8.58 26.19 -8.82
CA TRP A 93 -7.36 25.38 -8.95
C TRP A 93 -6.41 25.56 -7.75
N SER A 94 -6.32 26.80 -7.25
CA SER A 94 -5.51 27.19 -6.10
C SER A 94 -6.04 26.69 -4.76
N SER A 95 -7.36 26.53 -4.60
CA SER A 95 -7.95 26.14 -3.30
C SER A 95 -7.55 24.74 -2.84
N VAL A 96 -7.14 23.86 -3.77
CA VAL A 96 -6.59 22.52 -3.47
C VAL A 96 -5.07 22.42 -3.66
N SER A 97 -4.38 23.56 -3.74
CA SER A 97 -2.92 23.59 -3.84
C SER A 97 -2.28 23.40 -2.46
N GLY A 98 -1.31 22.49 -2.36
CA GLY A 98 -0.57 22.29 -1.11
C GLY A 98 -1.33 21.60 0.02
N ILE A 99 -2.46 20.95 -0.26
CA ILE A 99 -3.22 20.20 0.75
C ILE A 99 -2.85 18.71 0.83
N LEU A 100 -2.08 18.18 -0.14
CA LEU A 100 -1.73 16.75 -0.22
C LEU A 100 -1.02 16.22 1.04
N GLN A 101 -0.14 17.03 1.62
CA GLN A 101 0.63 16.66 2.80
C GLN A 101 -0.06 17.01 4.12
N LEU A 102 -1.25 17.62 4.08
CA LEU A 102 -1.98 18.00 5.28
C LEU A 102 -2.80 16.81 5.80
N GLY A 103 -2.76 16.59 7.12
CA GLY A 103 -3.64 15.66 7.81
C GLY A 103 -5.10 16.15 7.85
N GLY A 104 -5.99 15.26 8.31
CA GLY A 104 -7.42 15.55 8.43
C GLY A 104 -8.10 15.91 7.10
N THR A 105 -9.08 16.80 7.16
CA THR A 105 -9.80 17.34 5.98
C THR A 105 -9.85 18.86 6.00
N VAL A 106 -9.41 19.50 4.91
CA VAL A 106 -9.41 20.97 4.78
C VAL A 106 -10.82 21.57 4.60
N ILE A 107 -11.82 20.75 4.29
CA ILE A 107 -13.22 21.19 4.15
C ILE A 107 -14.06 20.85 5.40
N GLY A 108 -13.44 20.33 6.46
CA GLY A 108 -14.13 20.03 7.71
C GLY A 108 -15.07 18.83 7.63
N SER A 109 -15.55 18.40 8.79
CA SER A 109 -16.49 17.29 8.92
C SER A 109 -17.24 17.42 10.23
N ALA A 110 -18.56 17.67 10.16
CA ALA A 110 -19.41 17.78 11.33
C ALA A 110 -20.54 16.74 11.31
N ARG A 111 -20.97 16.32 12.50
CA ARG A 111 -22.18 15.50 12.66
C ARG A 111 -23.41 16.39 12.50
N SER A 112 -24.28 16.07 11.54
CA SER A 112 -25.55 16.78 11.37
C SER A 112 -26.71 15.98 11.98
N LYS A 113 -27.32 16.54 13.04
CA LYS A 113 -28.60 16.03 13.55
C LYS A 113 -29.75 16.39 12.61
N LYS A 114 -29.73 17.60 12.05
CA LYS A 114 -30.77 18.13 11.15
C LYS A 114 -30.93 17.26 9.90
N PHE A 115 -29.84 16.78 9.31
CA PHE A 115 -29.90 15.92 8.12
C PHE A 115 -30.59 14.57 8.35
N ARG A 116 -30.70 14.10 9.60
CA ARG A 116 -31.49 12.90 9.93
C ARG A 116 -32.99 13.12 9.75
N GLU A 117 -33.43 14.37 9.82
CA GLU A 117 -34.83 14.76 9.67
C GLU A 117 -35.12 15.19 8.23
N ARG A 118 -36.32 14.89 7.73
CA ARG A 118 -36.74 15.25 6.37
C ARG A 118 -36.64 16.76 6.07
N PRO A 119 -37.00 17.69 6.98
CA PRO A 119 -36.78 19.13 6.77
C PRO A 119 -35.33 19.53 6.53
N GLY A 120 -34.38 18.87 7.21
CA GLY A 120 -32.95 19.09 6.96
C GLY A 120 -32.55 18.62 5.57
N ARG A 121 -33.03 17.44 5.14
CA ARG A 121 -32.78 16.92 3.79
C ARG A 121 -33.41 17.78 2.69
N LEU A 122 -34.60 18.34 2.91
CA LEU A 122 -35.22 19.31 2.01
C LEU A 122 -34.35 20.56 1.87
N SER A 123 -33.85 21.10 2.99
CA SER A 123 -32.97 22.27 2.98
C SER A 123 -31.66 21.98 2.24
N ALA A 124 -31.07 20.79 2.46
CA ALA A 124 -29.89 20.35 1.74
C ALA A 124 -30.13 20.22 0.23
N ALA A 125 -31.25 19.59 -0.18
CA ALA A 125 -31.62 19.46 -1.59
C ALA A 125 -31.81 20.84 -2.24
N GLU A 126 -32.54 21.74 -1.58
CA GLU A 126 -32.74 23.12 -2.03
C GLU A 126 -31.40 23.84 -2.28
N ASN A 127 -30.46 23.74 -1.33
CA ASN A 127 -29.14 24.37 -1.43
C ASN A 127 -28.30 23.82 -2.58
N LEU A 128 -28.32 22.50 -2.81
CA LEU A 128 -27.60 21.86 -3.91
C LEU A 128 -28.19 22.24 -5.27
N ILE A 129 -29.52 22.23 -5.40
CA ILE A 129 -30.23 22.53 -6.65
C ILE A 129 -30.02 23.99 -7.07
N LYS A 130 -30.04 24.93 -6.10
CA LYS A 130 -29.73 26.35 -6.33
C LYS A 130 -28.32 26.57 -6.89
N ARG A 131 -27.37 25.68 -6.59
CA ARG A 131 -26.01 25.67 -7.14
C ARG A 131 -25.87 24.80 -8.40
N GLY A 132 -26.94 24.14 -8.83
CA GLY A 132 -26.97 23.22 -9.97
C GLY A 132 -26.24 21.89 -9.72
N ILE A 133 -25.96 21.54 -8.47
CA ILE A 133 -25.21 20.34 -8.11
C ILE A 133 -26.11 19.11 -8.26
N THR A 134 -25.80 18.27 -9.25
CA THR A 134 -26.49 16.98 -9.52
C THR A 134 -25.59 15.76 -9.34
N ASN A 135 -24.31 15.98 -9.08
CA ASN A 135 -23.32 14.93 -8.88
C ASN A 135 -22.62 15.15 -7.54
N LEU A 136 -22.64 14.16 -6.64
CA LEU A 136 -22.00 14.24 -5.33
C LEU A 136 -20.90 13.19 -5.18
N VAL A 137 -19.75 13.65 -4.70
CA VAL A 137 -18.68 12.81 -4.21
C VAL A 137 -18.68 12.86 -2.68
N VAL A 138 -18.81 11.70 -2.05
CA VAL A 138 -18.82 11.55 -0.59
C VAL A 138 -17.55 10.83 -0.14
N ILE A 139 -16.75 11.47 0.70
CA ILE A 139 -15.56 10.86 1.29
C ILE A 139 -15.82 10.66 2.78
N GLY A 140 -15.88 9.42 3.24
CA GLY A 140 -16.19 9.16 4.64
C GLY A 140 -16.33 7.69 4.99
N GLY A 141 -16.82 7.42 6.20
CA GLY A 141 -17.11 6.06 6.66
C GLY A 141 -18.41 5.48 6.10
N ASP A 142 -18.68 4.24 6.48
CA ASP A 142 -19.90 3.47 6.15
C ASP A 142 -21.20 4.25 6.40
N GLY A 143 -21.33 4.91 7.55
CA GLY A 143 -22.52 5.68 7.93
C GLY A 143 -22.77 6.88 7.01
N SER A 144 -21.69 7.56 6.59
CA SER A 144 -21.79 8.71 5.68
C SER A 144 -22.22 8.27 4.27
N LEU A 145 -21.68 7.15 3.78
CA LEU A 145 -22.05 6.55 2.50
C LEU A 145 -23.51 6.05 2.49
N THR A 146 -23.96 5.45 3.58
CA THR A 146 -25.35 5.01 3.75
C THR A 146 -26.31 6.20 3.71
N GLY A 147 -25.99 7.26 4.45
CA GLY A 147 -26.78 8.50 4.45
C GLY A 147 -26.86 9.14 3.06
N ALA A 148 -25.78 9.06 2.28
CA ALA A 148 -25.73 9.60 0.93
C ALA A 148 -26.68 8.81 0.02
N ASN A 149 -26.63 7.48 0.06
CA ASN A 149 -27.51 6.66 -0.77
C ASN A 149 -29.00 6.84 -0.42
N LEU A 150 -29.34 6.97 0.87
CA LEU A 150 -30.71 7.32 1.29
C LEU A 150 -31.16 8.66 0.71
N PHE A 151 -30.29 9.67 0.78
CA PHE A 151 -30.58 10.99 0.21
C PHE A 151 -30.80 10.95 -1.31
N ARG A 152 -30.02 10.14 -2.03
CA ARG A 152 -30.23 9.88 -3.46
C ARG A 152 -31.57 9.22 -3.76
N MET A 153 -31.95 8.20 -2.98
CA MET A 153 -33.22 7.49 -3.17
C MET A 153 -34.42 8.40 -2.93
N GLU A 154 -34.33 9.29 -1.93
CA GLU A 154 -35.39 10.26 -1.61
C GLU A 154 -35.39 11.49 -2.55
N TRP A 155 -34.38 11.64 -3.42
CA TRP A 155 -34.16 12.89 -4.18
C TRP A 155 -35.36 13.33 -5.01
N ALA A 156 -35.98 12.43 -5.76
CA ALA A 156 -37.13 12.75 -6.61
C ALA A 156 -38.31 13.27 -5.79
N ASP A 157 -38.57 12.69 -4.62
CA ASP A 157 -39.63 13.13 -3.71
C ASP A 157 -39.31 14.50 -3.11
N LEU A 158 -38.05 14.74 -2.73
CA LEU A 158 -37.60 16.04 -2.21
C LEU A 158 -37.72 17.15 -3.26
N VAL A 159 -37.33 16.88 -4.50
CA VAL A 159 -37.46 17.85 -5.62
C VAL A 159 -38.93 18.17 -5.88
N LYS A 160 -39.80 17.16 -5.88
CA LYS A 160 -41.24 17.34 -6.06
C LYS A 160 -41.85 18.20 -4.95
N GLU A 161 -41.54 17.90 -3.69
CA GLU A 161 -42.03 18.63 -2.52
C GLU A 161 -41.54 20.10 -2.53
N LEU A 162 -40.28 20.34 -2.92
CA LEU A 162 -39.73 21.69 -3.09
C LEU A 162 -40.38 22.45 -4.25
N GLY A 163 -40.77 21.75 -5.31
CA GLY A 163 -41.53 22.32 -6.42
C GLY A 163 -42.95 22.72 -6.03
N GLU A 164 -43.67 21.85 -5.31
CA GLU A 164 -45.03 22.10 -4.82
C GLU A 164 -45.08 23.25 -3.80
N THR A 165 -44.03 23.39 -2.99
CA THR A 165 -43.90 24.50 -2.01
C THR A 165 -43.43 25.81 -2.63
N GLY A 166 -43.21 25.86 -3.95
CA GLY A 166 -42.79 27.07 -4.67
C GLY A 166 -41.35 27.50 -4.39
N LYS A 167 -40.53 26.62 -3.78
CA LYS A 167 -39.13 26.90 -3.46
C LYS A 167 -38.19 26.70 -4.64
N LEU A 168 -38.62 25.95 -5.67
CA LEU A 168 -37.87 25.69 -6.89
C LEU A 168 -38.68 26.06 -8.13
N THR A 169 -38.00 26.65 -9.11
CA THR A 169 -38.55 26.89 -10.45
C THR A 169 -38.70 25.59 -11.24
N THR A 170 -39.55 25.60 -12.27
CA THR A 170 -39.74 24.43 -13.15
C THR A 170 -38.46 24.05 -13.90
N GLU A 171 -37.62 25.03 -14.25
CA GLU A 171 -36.32 24.81 -14.89
C GLU A 171 -35.34 24.10 -13.93
N GLU A 172 -35.27 24.54 -12.68
CA GLU A 172 -34.42 23.90 -11.65
C GLU A 172 -34.84 22.45 -11.38
N GLN A 173 -36.15 22.19 -11.32
CA GLN A 173 -36.70 20.84 -11.16
C GLN A 173 -36.33 19.93 -12.34
N SER A 174 -36.44 20.42 -13.57
CA SER A 174 -36.08 19.64 -14.76
C SER A 174 -34.57 19.37 -14.84
N ARG A 175 -33.75 20.39 -14.60
CA ARG A 175 -32.28 20.29 -14.65
C ARG A 175 -31.72 19.36 -13.58
N CYS A 176 -32.31 19.36 -12.38
CA CYS A 176 -31.81 18.63 -11.22
C CYS A 176 -32.73 17.46 -10.82
N GLY A 177 -33.44 16.85 -11.77
CA GLY A 177 -34.40 15.77 -11.49
C GLY A 177 -33.78 14.47 -10.94
N HIS A 178 -32.46 14.32 -11.02
CA HIS A 178 -31.73 13.16 -10.51
C HIS A 178 -30.45 13.58 -9.79
N LEU A 179 -30.02 12.72 -8.85
CA LEU A 179 -28.78 12.88 -8.10
C LEU A 179 -27.89 11.66 -8.30
N ASN A 180 -26.68 11.87 -8.80
CA ASN A 180 -25.65 10.85 -8.90
C ASN A 180 -24.74 10.91 -7.68
N ILE A 181 -24.40 9.75 -7.12
CA ILE A 181 -23.54 9.66 -5.95
C ILE A 181 -22.45 8.62 -6.20
N VAL A 182 -21.22 9.03 -5.89
CA VAL A 182 -20.07 8.13 -5.77
C VAL A 182 -19.42 8.30 -4.41
N GLY A 183 -19.18 7.17 -3.75
CA GLY A 183 -18.53 7.08 -2.45
C GLY A 183 -17.03 6.80 -2.55
N MET A 184 -16.28 7.29 -1.58
CA MET A 184 -14.93 6.87 -1.25
C MET A 184 -14.82 6.64 0.25
N VAL A 185 -14.13 5.58 0.66
CA VAL A 185 -14.04 5.23 2.06
C VAL A 185 -12.83 5.88 2.71
N GLY A 186 -13.08 6.93 3.48
CA GLY A 186 -12.08 7.57 4.35
C GLY A 186 -12.25 7.10 5.78
N SER A 187 -11.41 6.17 6.22
CA SER A 187 -11.42 5.58 7.56
C SER A 187 -10.06 4.98 7.87
N ILE A 188 -9.64 5.03 9.13
CA ILE A 188 -8.44 4.33 9.60
C ILE A 188 -8.74 2.88 10.02
N ASP A 189 -10.01 2.54 10.25
CA ASP A 189 -10.42 1.30 10.89
C ASP A 189 -10.33 0.08 9.94
N ASN A 190 -10.32 0.34 8.62
CA ASN A 190 -10.43 -0.66 7.54
C ASN A 190 -11.60 -1.64 7.72
N ASP A 191 -12.74 -1.14 8.23
CA ASP A 191 -13.91 -1.93 8.59
C ASP A 191 -14.93 -2.08 7.44
N PHE A 192 -14.76 -1.34 6.34
CA PHE A 192 -15.66 -1.35 5.18
C PHE A 192 -15.40 -2.54 4.26
N CYS A 193 -16.39 -3.42 4.12
CA CYS A 193 -16.28 -4.60 3.27
C CYS A 193 -16.44 -4.24 1.79
N GLY A 194 -15.40 -4.45 0.98
CA GLY A 194 -15.42 -4.13 -0.46
C GLY A 194 -14.21 -3.34 -0.94
N THR A 195 -13.27 -3.02 -0.05
CA THR A 195 -11.95 -2.50 -0.36
C THR A 195 -10.91 -3.24 0.48
N ASP A 196 -9.72 -3.47 -0.06
CA ASP A 196 -8.62 -4.09 0.67
C ASP A 196 -7.99 -3.11 1.68
N MET A 197 -8.01 -1.82 1.36
CA MET A 197 -7.48 -0.70 2.16
C MET A 197 -8.41 0.50 2.02
N THR A 198 -8.81 1.10 3.14
CA THR A 198 -9.49 2.41 3.19
C THR A 198 -8.47 3.55 3.27
N ILE A 199 -8.84 4.76 2.83
CA ILE A 199 -7.95 5.93 2.87
C ILE A 199 -7.67 6.30 4.33
N GLY A 200 -6.39 6.23 4.72
CA GLY A 200 -5.86 6.58 6.05
C GLY A 200 -5.37 5.39 6.88
N VAL A 201 -5.62 4.16 6.45
CA VAL A 201 -5.18 2.95 7.18
C VAL A 201 -3.67 2.87 7.23
N ASP A 202 -3.00 3.11 6.10
CA ASP A 202 -1.54 3.02 6.01
C ASP A 202 -0.89 4.11 6.89
N SER A 203 -1.41 5.33 6.83
CA SER A 203 -0.99 6.44 7.70
C SER A 203 -1.17 6.13 9.18
N ALA A 204 -2.30 5.54 9.57
CA ALA A 204 -2.54 5.12 10.95
C ALA A 204 -1.54 4.03 11.40
N LEU A 205 -1.24 3.05 10.53
CA LEU A 205 -0.21 2.05 10.78
C LEU A 205 1.17 2.68 10.98
N HIS A 206 1.54 3.70 10.20
CA HIS A 206 2.77 4.45 10.42
C HIS A 206 2.83 5.06 11.83
N ARG A 207 1.74 5.67 12.30
CA ARG A 207 1.66 6.24 13.66
C ARG A 207 1.80 5.17 14.74
N ILE A 208 1.15 4.01 14.56
CA ILE A 208 1.24 2.88 15.50
C ILE A 208 2.67 2.37 15.57
N ILE A 209 3.31 2.12 14.43
CA ILE A 209 4.67 1.57 14.37
C ILE A 209 5.71 2.55 14.92
N GLU A 210 5.58 3.85 14.64
CA GLU A 210 6.46 4.85 15.26
C GLU A 210 6.36 4.84 16.80
N ALA A 211 5.15 4.72 17.34
CA ALA A 211 4.95 4.63 18.78
C ALA A 211 5.53 3.33 19.36
N VAL A 212 5.32 2.19 18.69
CA VAL A 212 5.89 0.90 19.11
C VAL A 212 7.42 0.96 19.09
N ASP A 213 8.03 1.50 18.03
CA ASP A 213 9.47 1.61 17.91
C ASP A 213 10.07 2.51 18.99
N ALA A 214 9.42 3.65 19.29
CA ALA A 214 9.81 4.55 20.37
C ALA A 214 9.78 3.82 21.74
N ILE A 215 8.71 3.07 22.02
CA ILE A 215 8.54 2.29 23.25
C ILE A 215 9.54 1.14 23.34
N SER A 216 9.83 0.47 22.23
CA SER A 216 10.69 -0.72 22.18
C SER A 216 12.09 -0.46 22.78
N THR A 217 12.62 0.75 22.60
CA THR A 217 13.94 1.14 23.14
C THR A 217 13.96 1.22 24.67
N THR A 218 12.99 1.90 25.29
CA THR A 218 12.88 1.99 26.76
C THR A 218 12.47 0.65 27.38
N ALA A 219 11.60 -0.09 26.69
CA ALA A 219 11.09 -1.35 27.15
C ALA A 219 12.18 -2.44 27.19
N SER A 220 13.04 -2.51 26.16
CA SER A 220 14.20 -3.41 26.14
C SER A 220 15.25 -3.07 27.22
N SER A 221 15.42 -1.77 27.50
CA SER A 221 16.36 -1.28 28.53
C SER A 221 15.99 -1.77 29.93
N HIS A 222 14.70 -1.69 30.27
CA HIS A 222 14.19 -2.06 31.60
C HIS A 222 13.61 -3.48 31.70
N GLN A 223 13.70 -4.28 30.64
CA GLN A 223 13.05 -5.58 30.54
C GLN A 223 11.55 -5.52 30.87
N ARG A 224 10.80 -4.65 30.20
CA ARG A 224 9.38 -4.40 30.49
C ARG A 224 8.43 -5.12 29.53
N ALA A 225 7.20 -5.30 30.00
CA ALA A 225 6.06 -5.62 29.14
C ALA A 225 5.26 -4.34 28.86
N PHE A 226 4.84 -4.15 27.62
CA PHE A 226 3.97 -3.04 27.22
C PHE A 226 2.70 -3.58 26.60
N VAL A 227 1.58 -3.08 27.10
CA VAL A 227 0.25 -3.30 26.54
C VAL A 227 -0.16 -2.03 25.82
N MET A 228 -0.34 -2.11 24.51
CA MET A 228 -0.64 -0.96 23.66
C MET A 228 -2.05 -1.06 23.11
N GLU A 229 -2.86 -0.05 23.40
CA GLU A 229 -4.23 0.04 22.89
C GLU A 229 -4.25 0.77 21.54
N VAL A 230 -4.84 0.11 20.55
CA VAL A 230 -4.87 0.51 19.14
C VAL A 230 -6.32 0.74 18.70
N MET A 231 -6.56 1.80 17.93
CA MET A 231 -7.89 2.10 17.40
C MET A 231 -8.33 1.07 16.34
N GLY A 232 -9.61 1.09 15.99
CA GLY A 232 -10.18 0.22 14.95
C GLY A 232 -11.68 -0.02 15.08
N ARG A 233 -12.34 0.63 16.04
CA ARG A 233 -13.73 0.49 16.46
C ARG A 233 -14.05 -0.98 16.78
N HIS A 234 -14.76 -1.65 15.88
CA HIS A 234 -15.11 -3.06 15.99
C HIS A 234 -14.31 -3.91 15.00
N CYS A 235 -13.19 -3.38 14.51
CA CYS A 235 -12.27 -4.04 13.60
C CYS A 235 -10.86 -4.15 14.18
N GLY A 236 -10.29 -5.34 14.13
CA GLY A 236 -8.92 -5.62 14.58
C GLY A 236 -7.85 -5.40 13.51
N TYR A 237 -8.16 -4.84 12.34
CA TYR A 237 -7.22 -4.79 11.22
C TYR A 237 -5.92 -4.04 11.58
N LEU A 238 -6.02 -2.85 12.17
CA LEU A 238 -4.86 -2.07 12.60
C LEU A 238 -3.99 -2.83 13.60
N ALA A 239 -4.60 -3.40 14.65
CA ALA A 239 -3.90 -4.18 15.65
C ALA A 239 -3.22 -5.43 15.05
N LEU A 240 -3.91 -6.14 14.15
CA LEU A 240 -3.41 -7.35 13.50
C LEU A 240 -2.22 -7.06 12.58
N VAL A 241 -2.33 -6.03 11.73
CA VAL A 241 -1.25 -5.66 10.82
C VAL A 241 -0.08 -5.04 11.57
N ALA A 242 -0.35 -4.21 12.57
CA ALA A 242 0.69 -3.69 13.45
C ALA A 242 1.42 -4.82 14.17
N ALA A 243 0.72 -5.84 14.68
CA ALA A 243 1.33 -6.99 15.34
C ALA A 243 2.29 -7.76 14.42
N LEU A 244 1.92 -7.93 13.15
CA LEU A 244 2.79 -8.54 12.14
C LEU A 244 4.01 -7.67 11.84
N ALA A 245 3.83 -6.35 11.74
CA ALA A 245 4.90 -5.41 11.40
C ALA A 245 5.88 -5.14 12.55
N CYS A 246 5.42 -5.12 13.81
CA CYS A 246 6.26 -4.86 14.99
C CYS A 246 6.69 -6.12 15.75
N GLU A 247 6.27 -7.31 15.29
CA GLU A 247 6.56 -8.58 15.97
C GLU A 247 5.93 -8.69 17.37
N ALA A 248 4.69 -8.23 17.53
CA ALA A 248 4.01 -8.33 18.82
C ALA A 248 3.90 -9.79 19.30
N ASP A 249 4.11 -10.01 20.59
CA ASP A 249 4.04 -11.33 21.22
C ASP A 249 2.59 -11.81 21.31
N TRP A 250 1.66 -10.87 21.44
CA TRP A 250 0.23 -11.16 21.42
C TRP A 250 -0.57 -10.01 20.83
N VAL A 251 -1.70 -10.35 20.21
CA VAL A 251 -2.70 -9.40 19.70
C VAL A 251 -4.08 -9.84 20.14
N PHE A 252 -4.89 -8.91 20.63
CA PHE A 252 -6.30 -9.12 20.89
C PHE A 252 -7.12 -8.37 19.85
N ILE A 253 -7.96 -9.11 19.11
CA ILE A 253 -8.83 -8.58 18.05
C ILE A 253 -10.26 -9.14 18.18
N PRO A 254 -11.30 -8.36 17.86
CA PRO A 254 -12.69 -8.82 17.94
C PRO A 254 -13.02 -9.96 16.96
N GLU A 255 -12.38 -10.02 15.80
CA GLU A 255 -12.65 -11.06 14.80
C GLU A 255 -12.04 -12.43 15.15
N TRP A 256 -11.12 -12.47 16.11
CA TRP A 256 -10.56 -13.70 16.62
C TRP A 256 -10.38 -13.61 18.14
N PRO A 257 -11.50 -13.68 18.89
CA PRO A 257 -11.46 -13.67 20.34
C PRO A 257 -10.66 -14.87 20.87
N PRO A 258 -9.87 -14.65 21.93
CA PRO A 258 -9.00 -15.68 22.45
C PRO A 258 -9.81 -16.80 23.15
N GLU A 259 -9.19 -17.98 23.31
CA GLU A 259 -9.82 -19.16 23.93
C GLU A 259 -10.04 -18.98 25.45
N GLY A 260 -10.84 -19.84 26.09
CA GLY A 260 -11.23 -19.63 27.51
C GLY A 260 -10.07 -19.62 28.50
N ASP A 261 -8.95 -20.26 28.15
CA ASP A 261 -7.71 -20.36 28.93
C ASP A 261 -6.64 -19.33 28.49
N TRP A 262 -7.05 -18.27 27.77
CA TRP A 262 -6.11 -17.33 27.16
C TRP A 262 -5.20 -16.65 28.16
N GLU A 263 -5.67 -16.40 29.39
CA GLU A 263 -4.86 -15.78 30.43
C GLU A 263 -3.62 -16.64 30.77
N GLU A 264 -3.84 -17.95 30.92
CA GLU A 264 -2.78 -18.90 31.23
C GLU A 264 -1.89 -19.11 30.01
N THR A 265 -2.47 -19.27 28.83
CA THR A 265 -1.73 -19.40 27.57
C THR A 265 -0.83 -18.20 27.30
N LEU A 266 -1.33 -16.97 27.50
CA LEU A 266 -0.55 -15.74 27.39
C LEU A 266 0.61 -15.74 28.40
N CYS A 267 0.32 -16.02 29.67
CA CYS A 267 1.33 -16.02 30.72
C CYS A 267 2.45 -17.04 30.45
N ASN A 268 2.07 -18.26 30.06
CA ASN A 268 3.00 -19.32 29.72
C ASN A 268 3.87 -18.97 28.50
N LYS A 269 3.28 -18.35 27.48
CA LYS A 269 4.00 -17.90 26.29
C LYS A 269 5.05 -16.85 26.65
N LEU A 270 4.65 -15.76 27.31
CA LEU A 270 5.55 -14.67 27.67
C LEU A 270 6.65 -15.14 28.62
N ALA A 271 6.33 -16.01 29.58
CA ALA A 271 7.31 -16.61 30.48
C ALA A 271 8.35 -17.47 29.73
N SER A 272 7.93 -18.22 28.70
CA SER A 272 8.82 -18.99 27.84
C SER A 272 9.75 -18.09 27.03
N GLU A 273 9.21 -17.05 26.40
CA GLU A 273 9.99 -16.08 25.61
C GLU A 273 11.03 -15.37 26.48
N ARG A 274 10.66 -14.98 27.70
CA ARG A 274 11.58 -14.38 28.68
C ARG A 274 12.71 -15.33 29.05
N LYS A 275 12.42 -16.61 29.30
CA LYS A 275 13.43 -17.64 29.59
C LYS A 275 14.42 -17.83 28.43
N LEU A 276 13.99 -17.59 27.20
CA LEU A 276 14.82 -17.64 26.00
C LEU A 276 15.63 -16.35 25.77
N GLY A 277 15.60 -15.40 26.70
CA GLY A 277 16.38 -14.16 26.65
C GLY A 277 15.66 -12.99 26.01
N GLN A 278 14.37 -13.10 25.70
CA GLN A 278 13.60 -11.97 25.20
C GLN A 278 13.41 -10.91 26.30
N ARG A 279 13.94 -9.71 26.04
CA ARG A 279 13.91 -8.59 27.00
C ARG A 279 12.65 -7.76 26.91
N LEU A 280 11.97 -7.79 25.77
CA LEU A 280 10.83 -6.94 25.47
C LEU A 280 9.60 -7.80 25.25
N ASN A 281 8.49 -7.47 25.91
CA ASN A 281 7.19 -8.01 25.53
C ASN A 281 6.25 -6.91 25.05
N ILE A 282 5.69 -7.05 23.85
CA ILE A 282 4.70 -6.13 23.26
C ILE A 282 3.38 -6.89 23.06
N ILE A 283 2.32 -6.39 23.69
CA ILE A 283 0.96 -6.88 23.54
C ILE A 283 0.14 -5.77 22.90
N LEU A 284 -0.49 -6.04 21.76
CA LEU A 284 -1.41 -5.10 21.12
C LEU A 284 -2.86 -5.48 21.46
N VAL A 285 -3.66 -4.49 21.86
CA VAL A 285 -5.08 -4.65 22.19
C VAL A 285 -5.87 -3.73 21.29
N ALA A 286 -6.71 -4.28 20.41
CA ALA A 286 -7.67 -3.47 19.67
C ALA A 286 -8.71 -2.88 20.64
N GLU A 287 -9.16 -1.64 20.41
CA GLU A 287 -10.16 -0.99 21.29
C GLU A 287 -11.48 -1.78 21.39
N GLY A 288 -11.82 -2.53 20.34
CA GLY A 288 -12.97 -3.44 20.32
C GLY A 288 -12.69 -4.88 20.76
N ALA A 289 -11.56 -5.17 21.42
CA ALA A 289 -11.20 -6.53 21.81
C ALA A 289 -12.20 -7.13 22.82
N VAL A 290 -12.62 -8.36 22.55
CA VAL A 290 -13.56 -9.12 23.39
C VAL A 290 -13.09 -10.57 23.56
N ASP A 291 -13.58 -11.24 24.61
CA ASP A 291 -13.47 -12.69 24.77
C ASP A 291 -14.61 -13.44 24.02
N ARG A 292 -14.60 -14.78 24.03
CA ARG A 292 -15.65 -15.59 23.39
C ARG A 292 -17.01 -15.49 24.09
N GLN A 293 -17.04 -15.02 25.34
CA GLN A 293 -18.26 -14.80 26.10
C GLN A 293 -18.91 -13.47 25.71
N GLY A 294 -18.14 -12.53 25.15
CA GLY A 294 -18.55 -11.18 24.77
C GLY A 294 -18.11 -10.11 25.78
N ASN A 295 -17.29 -10.46 26.77
CA ASN A 295 -16.75 -9.50 27.72
C ASN A 295 -15.59 -8.74 27.09
N ALA A 296 -15.50 -7.44 27.37
CA ALA A 296 -14.41 -6.60 26.88
C ALA A 296 -13.07 -7.00 27.50
N ILE A 297 -12.03 -7.11 26.66
CA ILE A 297 -10.65 -7.30 27.09
C ILE A 297 -9.95 -5.94 27.03
N THR A 298 -9.78 -5.30 28.20
CA THR A 298 -9.16 -3.98 28.28
C THR A 298 -7.64 -4.07 28.45
N ALA A 299 -6.93 -3.02 28.03
CA ALA A 299 -5.47 -2.96 28.22
C ALA A 299 -5.06 -3.04 29.70
N ASP A 300 -5.85 -2.44 30.61
CA ASP A 300 -5.63 -2.53 32.05
C ASP A 300 -5.86 -3.95 32.60
N ALA A 301 -6.87 -4.68 32.10
CA ALA A 301 -7.08 -6.08 32.50
C ALA A 301 -5.87 -6.95 32.15
N VAL A 302 -5.32 -6.80 30.94
CA VAL A 302 -4.11 -7.51 30.51
C VAL A 302 -2.91 -7.08 31.37
N LYS A 303 -2.75 -5.79 31.66
CA LYS A 303 -1.67 -5.30 32.54
C LYS A 303 -1.74 -5.91 33.93
N ASN A 304 -2.92 -5.93 34.54
CA ASN A 304 -3.12 -6.48 35.89
C ASN A 304 -2.79 -7.97 35.90
N LEU A 305 -3.27 -8.72 34.90
CA LEU A 305 -2.93 -10.13 34.72
C LEU A 305 -1.41 -10.38 34.69
N LEU A 306 -0.66 -9.63 33.86
CA LEU A 306 0.80 -9.77 33.74
C LEU A 306 1.54 -9.36 35.03
N THR A 307 1.04 -8.32 35.71
CA THR A 307 1.63 -7.84 36.97
C THR A 307 1.37 -8.82 38.11
N GLU A 308 0.20 -9.43 38.18
CA GLU A 308 -0.19 -10.34 39.25
C GLU A 308 0.38 -11.75 39.09
N LYS A 309 0.25 -12.34 37.89
CA LYS A 309 0.69 -13.73 37.63
C LYS A 309 2.18 -13.84 37.31
N LEU A 310 2.73 -12.95 36.46
CA LEU A 310 4.14 -13.02 36.03
C LEU A 310 5.08 -12.11 36.82
N LYS A 311 4.53 -11.15 37.58
CA LYS A 311 5.31 -10.09 38.29
C LYS A 311 6.18 -9.26 37.34
N TYR A 312 5.77 -9.09 36.08
CA TYR A 312 6.48 -8.26 35.11
C TYR A 312 6.14 -6.79 35.32
N ASP A 313 7.15 -5.90 35.24
CA ASP A 313 6.92 -4.45 35.19
C ASP A 313 6.20 -4.11 33.87
N THR A 314 4.88 -3.94 33.98
CA THR A 314 3.96 -3.82 32.84
C THR A 314 3.39 -2.41 32.76
N ARG A 315 3.44 -1.81 31.57
CA ARG A 315 2.91 -0.47 31.30
C ARG A 315 1.84 -0.53 30.23
N VAL A 316 0.84 0.35 30.36
CA VAL A 316 -0.21 0.55 29.36
C VAL A 316 0.10 1.82 28.59
N THR A 317 -0.09 1.80 27.27
CA THR A 317 -0.05 2.99 26.44
C THR A 317 -1.27 2.99 25.53
N VAL A 318 -2.16 3.95 25.76
CA VAL A 318 -3.30 4.20 24.88
C VAL A 318 -2.86 5.24 23.86
N LEU A 319 -2.72 4.82 22.60
CA LEU A 319 -2.28 5.73 21.53
C LEU A 319 -3.32 6.82 21.27
N GLY A 320 -4.60 6.46 21.30
CA GLY A 320 -5.71 7.38 21.04
C GLY A 320 -5.58 8.06 19.68
N HIS A 321 -5.93 9.35 19.62
CA HIS A 321 -6.12 10.10 18.37
C HIS A 321 -4.82 10.43 17.61
N VAL A 322 -3.63 10.13 18.16
CA VAL A 322 -2.38 10.24 17.39
C VAL A 322 -2.41 9.38 16.12
N GLN A 323 -3.24 8.33 16.12
CA GLN A 323 -3.47 7.43 14.98
C GLN A 323 -4.28 8.08 13.85
N ARG A 324 -5.07 9.12 14.13
CA ARG A 324 -5.84 9.90 13.13
C ARG A 324 -5.10 11.14 12.64
N GLY A 325 -4.14 11.63 13.43
CA GLY A 325 -3.39 12.85 13.16
C GLY A 325 -2.12 12.63 12.33
N GLY A 326 -1.45 13.73 12.01
CA GLY A 326 -0.19 13.72 11.25
C GLY A 326 -0.36 13.79 9.73
N SER A 327 0.76 13.91 9.04
CA SER A 327 0.80 13.92 7.58
C SER A 327 0.46 12.54 7.00
N PRO A 328 -0.25 12.46 5.87
CA PRO A 328 -0.53 11.18 5.22
C PRO A 328 0.74 10.53 4.67
N SER A 329 0.78 9.19 4.68
CA SER A 329 1.81 8.41 4.00
C SER A 329 1.78 8.59 2.49
N ALA A 330 2.86 8.25 1.80
CA ALA A 330 2.91 8.29 0.34
C ALA A 330 1.80 7.44 -0.29
N PHE A 331 1.53 6.26 0.29
CA PHE A 331 0.46 5.37 -0.16
C PHE A 331 -0.92 6.04 -0.07
N ASP A 332 -1.30 6.61 1.07
CA ASP A 332 -2.63 7.22 1.23
C ASP A 332 -2.82 8.46 0.36
N ARG A 333 -1.76 9.23 0.09
CA ARG A 333 -1.79 10.35 -0.87
C ARG A 333 -2.07 9.88 -2.30
N ILE A 334 -1.40 8.81 -2.72
CA ILE A 334 -1.57 8.20 -4.04
C ILE A 334 -2.95 7.55 -4.14
N LEU A 335 -3.35 6.78 -3.12
CA LEU A 335 -4.64 6.11 -3.06
C LEU A 335 -5.79 7.11 -3.18
N GLY A 336 -5.79 8.16 -2.35
CA GLY A 336 -6.79 9.21 -2.42
C GLY A 336 -6.81 9.90 -3.79
N SER A 337 -5.63 10.14 -4.39
CA SER A 337 -5.53 10.77 -5.71
C SER A 337 -6.12 9.88 -6.83
N ARG A 338 -5.83 8.58 -6.80
CA ARG A 338 -6.37 7.59 -7.75
C ARG A 338 -7.88 7.45 -7.59
N MET A 339 -8.35 7.26 -6.37
CA MET A 339 -9.78 7.09 -6.07
C MET A 339 -10.59 8.35 -6.39
N GLY A 340 -10.07 9.54 -6.08
CA GLY A 340 -10.76 10.80 -6.35
C GLY A 340 -10.93 11.08 -7.83
N ALA A 341 -9.90 10.76 -8.63
CA ALA A 341 -9.97 10.86 -10.09
C ALA A 341 -11.00 9.88 -10.68
N GLU A 342 -10.95 8.62 -10.24
CA GLU A 342 -11.90 7.60 -10.68
C GLU A 342 -13.34 7.91 -10.24
N ALA A 343 -13.54 8.54 -9.08
CA ALA A 343 -14.86 8.93 -8.59
C ALA A 343 -15.53 9.95 -9.51
N VAL A 344 -14.77 10.90 -10.05
CA VAL A 344 -15.28 11.85 -11.04
C VAL A 344 -15.67 11.13 -12.33
N LEU A 345 -14.82 10.22 -12.83
CA LEU A 345 -15.15 9.43 -14.02
C LEU A 345 -16.38 8.54 -13.82
N ALA A 346 -16.53 7.95 -12.63
CA ALA A 346 -17.70 7.17 -12.27
C ALA A 346 -18.99 8.00 -12.25
N LEU A 347 -18.93 9.25 -11.78
CA LEU A 347 -20.07 10.19 -11.87
C LEU A 347 -20.40 10.53 -13.32
N MET A 348 -19.39 10.77 -14.16
CA MET A 348 -19.59 11.14 -15.56
C MET A 348 -20.12 9.97 -16.41
N ASP A 349 -19.85 8.73 -16.00
CA ASP A 349 -20.42 7.52 -16.60
C ASP A 349 -21.83 7.19 -16.09
N ALA A 350 -22.26 7.80 -14.98
CA ALA A 350 -23.51 7.46 -14.31
C ALA A 350 -24.73 7.99 -15.08
N LYS A 351 -25.75 7.12 -15.17
CA LYS A 351 -27.09 7.46 -15.64
C LYS A 351 -28.06 7.44 -14.46
N ALA A 352 -29.28 7.96 -14.65
CA ALA A 352 -30.29 8.00 -13.58
C ALA A 352 -30.55 6.62 -12.94
N GLU A 353 -30.48 5.55 -13.74
CA GLU A 353 -30.71 4.15 -13.31
C GLU A 353 -29.46 3.49 -12.70
N THR A 354 -28.29 4.12 -12.83
CA THR A 354 -27.02 3.54 -12.37
C THR A 354 -27.00 3.53 -10.85
N PRO A 355 -26.84 2.37 -10.17
CA PRO A 355 -26.77 2.35 -8.71
C PRO A 355 -25.57 3.12 -8.19
N ALA A 356 -25.67 3.68 -6.99
CA ALA A 356 -24.56 4.34 -6.33
C ALA A 356 -23.43 3.33 -6.12
N CYS A 357 -22.20 3.75 -6.43
CA CYS A 357 -21.02 2.92 -6.28
C CYS A 357 -20.02 3.56 -5.32
N VAL A 358 -19.09 2.73 -4.85
CA VAL A 358 -17.94 3.15 -4.06
C VAL A 358 -16.70 2.83 -4.88
N VAL A 359 -15.77 3.78 -4.94
CA VAL A 359 -14.45 3.55 -5.50
C VAL A 359 -13.58 2.90 -4.43
N SER A 360 -13.06 1.72 -4.74
CA SER A 360 -12.33 0.84 -3.84
C SER A 360 -11.00 0.39 -4.44
N LEU A 361 -10.17 -0.24 -3.61
CA LEU A 361 -8.94 -0.90 -4.02
C LEU A 361 -9.08 -2.42 -3.91
N GLU A 362 -8.73 -3.15 -4.96
CA GLU A 362 -8.59 -4.61 -4.94
C GLU A 362 -7.20 -4.99 -5.47
N GLY A 363 -6.35 -5.48 -4.58
CA GLY A 363 -4.91 -5.60 -4.83
C GLY A 363 -4.28 -4.24 -5.13
N ASN A 364 -3.71 -4.10 -6.33
CA ASN A 364 -3.18 -2.83 -6.85
C ASN A 364 -4.11 -2.13 -7.85
N GLN A 365 -5.34 -2.62 -8.04
CA GLN A 365 -6.28 -2.06 -9.02
C GLN A 365 -7.38 -1.26 -8.34
N THR A 366 -7.65 -0.07 -8.88
CA THR A 366 -8.84 0.70 -8.53
C THR A 366 -10.06 0.09 -9.20
N VAL A 367 -11.13 -0.10 -8.42
CA VAL A 367 -12.37 -0.72 -8.87
C VAL A 367 -13.59 0.05 -8.37
N ARG A 368 -14.73 -0.11 -9.04
CA ARG A 368 -16.04 0.40 -8.63
C ARG A 368 -16.89 -0.76 -8.11
N VAL A 369 -17.39 -0.63 -6.90
CA VAL A 369 -18.24 -1.65 -6.25
C VAL A 369 -19.61 -1.07 -5.88
N PRO A 370 -20.72 -1.84 -5.97
CA PRO A 370 -22.03 -1.37 -5.54
C PRO A 370 -22.07 -0.98 -4.05
N LEU A 371 -22.49 0.25 -3.75
CA LEU A 371 -22.43 0.80 -2.40
C LEU A 371 -23.23 -0.03 -1.39
N MET A 372 -24.48 -0.34 -1.72
CA MET A 372 -25.38 -1.04 -0.79
C MET A 372 -24.96 -2.48 -0.52
N GLU A 373 -24.33 -3.15 -1.48
CA GLU A 373 -23.81 -4.50 -1.27
C GLU A 373 -22.68 -4.50 -0.24
N CYS A 374 -21.77 -3.53 -0.35
CA CYS A 374 -20.68 -3.33 0.61
C CYS A 374 -21.18 -2.96 2.02
N VAL A 375 -22.17 -2.06 2.11
CA VAL A 375 -22.77 -1.66 3.39
C VAL A 375 -23.46 -2.84 4.07
N ASN A 376 -24.28 -3.59 3.33
CA ASN A 376 -24.98 -4.77 3.86
C ASN A 376 -23.98 -5.81 4.36
N ARG A 377 -22.93 -6.09 3.57
CA ARG A 377 -21.86 -7.01 3.96
C ARG A 377 -21.13 -6.55 5.23
N THR A 378 -20.90 -5.24 5.38
CA THR A 378 -20.27 -4.65 6.58
C THR A 378 -21.16 -4.85 7.82
N GLN A 379 -22.47 -4.67 7.69
CA GLN A 379 -23.42 -4.94 8.77
C GLN A 379 -23.49 -6.43 9.12
N ASP A 380 -23.38 -7.31 8.13
CA ASP A 380 -23.40 -8.75 8.34
C ASP A 380 -22.16 -9.24 9.12
N VAL A 381 -21.01 -8.56 9.02
CA VAL A 381 -19.86 -8.82 9.90
C VAL A 381 -20.24 -8.62 11.36
N GLN A 382 -20.89 -7.50 11.69
CA GLN A 382 -21.30 -7.23 13.07
C GLN A 382 -22.30 -8.27 13.56
N LYS A 383 -23.31 -8.61 12.74
CA LYS A 383 -24.27 -9.68 13.09
C LYS A 383 -23.58 -11.02 13.33
N ALA A 384 -22.57 -11.37 12.53
CA ALA A 384 -21.79 -12.60 12.69
C ALA A 384 -20.99 -12.57 14.00
N MET A 385 -20.38 -11.45 14.36
CA MET A 385 -19.67 -11.27 15.64
C MET A 385 -20.62 -11.36 16.83
N ASP A 386 -21.80 -10.71 16.77
CA ASP A 386 -22.82 -10.75 17.83
C ASP A 386 -23.37 -12.16 18.02
N ALA A 387 -23.54 -12.92 16.92
CA ALA A 387 -23.93 -14.33 16.94
C ALA A 387 -22.78 -15.29 17.31
N LYS A 388 -21.59 -14.76 17.65
CA LYS A 388 -20.37 -15.54 17.99
C LYS A 388 -19.88 -16.45 16.86
N ASN A 389 -20.25 -16.15 15.62
CA ASN A 389 -19.75 -16.82 14.42
C ASN A 389 -18.54 -16.07 13.86
N PHE A 390 -17.41 -16.17 14.56
CA PHE A 390 -16.19 -15.44 14.23
C PHE A 390 -15.53 -15.89 12.92
N GLU A 391 -15.70 -17.15 12.53
CA GLU A 391 -15.19 -17.65 11.24
C GLU A 391 -15.88 -16.95 10.07
N GLU A 392 -17.20 -16.77 10.16
CA GLU A 392 -17.97 -16.03 9.17
C GLU A 392 -17.60 -14.54 9.18
N ALA A 393 -17.40 -13.93 10.36
CA ALA A 393 -16.95 -12.55 10.46
C ALA A 393 -15.61 -12.33 9.72
N VAL A 394 -14.63 -13.21 9.94
CA VAL A 394 -13.34 -13.18 9.22
C VAL A 394 -13.52 -13.37 7.71
N ARG A 395 -14.41 -14.29 7.29
CA ARG A 395 -14.71 -14.52 5.87
C ARG A 395 -15.32 -13.27 5.22
N LEU A 396 -16.24 -12.61 5.90
CA LEU A 396 -16.93 -11.42 5.42
C LEU A 396 -15.97 -10.22 5.29
N ARG A 397 -15.02 -10.03 6.23
CA ARG A 397 -13.95 -9.01 6.14
C ARG A 397 -13.11 -9.13 4.86
N GLY A 398 -12.98 -10.34 4.31
CA GLY A 398 -12.36 -10.59 3.01
C GLY A 398 -10.94 -11.16 3.08
N ARG A 399 -10.39 -11.45 1.90
CA ARG A 399 -9.16 -12.24 1.74
C ARG A 399 -7.93 -11.56 2.35
N SER A 400 -7.83 -10.23 2.24
CA SER A 400 -6.73 -9.47 2.83
C SER A 400 -6.64 -9.68 4.35
N PHE A 401 -7.76 -9.51 5.06
CA PHE A 401 -7.85 -9.75 6.50
C PHE A 401 -7.55 -11.21 6.84
N GLN A 402 -8.21 -12.15 6.16
CA GLN A 402 -8.03 -13.58 6.40
C GLN A 402 -6.57 -14.04 6.20
N ASN A 403 -5.89 -13.53 5.18
CA ASN A 403 -4.48 -13.84 4.92
C ASN A 403 -3.57 -13.29 6.03
N ASN A 404 -3.81 -12.06 6.49
CA ASN A 404 -3.07 -11.48 7.61
C ASN A 404 -3.30 -12.31 8.88
N LEU A 405 -4.55 -12.67 9.19
CA LEU A 405 -4.88 -13.46 10.37
C LEU A 405 -4.28 -14.86 10.31
N THR A 406 -4.31 -15.50 9.15
CA THR A 406 -3.69 -16.81 8.94
C THR A 406 -2.19 -16.74 9.14
N THR A 407 -1.53 -15.72 8.57
CA THR A 407 -0.10 -15.46 8.78
C THR A 407 0.23 -15.23 10.25
N TYR A 408 -0.56 -14.41 10.93
CA TYR A 408 -0.39 -14.15 12.36
C TYR A 408 -0.59 -15.42 13.19
N ARG A 409 -1.62 -16.24 12.92
CA ARG A 409 -1.86 -17.52 13.61
C ARG A 409 -0.69 -18.48 13.41
N MET A 410 -0.14 -18.55 12.20
CA MET A 410 1.04 -19.34 11.91
C MET A 410 2.23 -18.86 12.74
N LEU A 411 2.50 -17.54 12.77
CA LEU A 411 3.65 -16.95 13.47
C LEU A 411 3.51 -16.92 15.01
N SER A 412 2.31 -16.69 15.53
CA SER A 412 2.04 -16.51 16.97
C SER A 412 1.98 -17.83 17.75
N LYS A 413 1.61 -18.93 17.08
CA LYS A 413 1.62 -20.29 17.63
C LYS A 413 2.98 -20.98 17.51
N LEU A 414 3.95 -20.34 16.85
CA LEU A 414 5.30 -20.88 16.77
C LEU A 414 5.88 -20.96 18.17
N ARG A 415 6.16 -22.19 18.61
CA ARG A 415 7.02 -22.42 19.74
C ARG A 415 8.45 -22.60 19.22
N PRO A 416 9.43 -21.95 19.85
CA PRO A 416 10.82 -22.19 19.51
C PRO A 416 11.12 -23.69 19.73
N PRO A 417 11.66 -24.41 18.72
CA PRO A 417 11.92 -25.84 18.86
C PRO A 417 13.00 -26.07 19.92
N THR A 418 12.71 -26.89 20.95
CA THR A 418 13.58 -27.10 22.12
C THR A 418 15.02 -27.51 21.76
N SER A 419 15.22 -28.19 20.62
CA SER A 419 16.53 -28.63 20.13
C SER A 419 17.29 -27.60 19.28
N LEU A 420 16.65 -26.53 18.79
CA LEU A 420 17.22 -25.60 17.80
C LEU A 420 17.30 -24.14 18.29
N CYS A 421 16.96 -23.87 19.55
CA CYS A 421 17.00 -22.54 20.16
C CYS A 421 18.41 -21.90 20.19
N VAL A 422 19.47 -22.73 20.22
CA VAL A 422 20.86 -22.30 20.47
C VAL A 422 21.78 -22.52 19.25
N GLY A 423 21.26 -23.09 18.16
CA GLY A 423 22.06 -23.31 16.93
C GLY A 423 23.15 -24.38 17.03
N GLU A 424 23.27 -25.09 18.16
CA GLU A 424 24.45 -25.93 18.44
C GLU A 424 24.27 -27.42 18.14
N HIS A 425 23.07 -28.01 18.21
CA HIS A 425 22.89 -29.45 17.95
C HIS A 425 21.59 -29.80 17.20
N PRO A 426 21.65 -30.01 15.87
CA PRO A 426 20.49 -30.45 15.13
C PRO A 426 20.25 -31.96 15.30
N PRO A 427 19.01 -32.44 15.10
CA PRO A 427 18.73 -33.88 15.02
C PRO A 427 19.52 -34.53 13.87
N GLN A 428 19.84 -35.82 13.99
CA GLN A 428 20.72 -36.56 13.05
C GLN A 428 20.26 -36.59 11.58
N ASP A 429 19.03 -36.15 11.26
CA ASP A 429 18.44 -36.15 9.91
C ASP A 429 17.78 -34.79 9.57
N HIS A 430 18.55 -33.69 9.69
CA HIS A 430 18.07 -32.34 9.40
C HIS A 430 18.38 -31.89 7.96
N ARG A 431 17.50 -31.06 7.40
CA ARG A 431 17.67 -30.40 6.09
C ARG A 431 18.13 -28.96 6.27
N ASN A 432 18.93 -28.45 5.33
CA ASN A 432 19.46 -27.08 5.40
C ASN A 432 18.79 -26.16 4.39
N LEU A 433 18.16 -25.10 4.90
CA LEU A 433 17.76 -23.96 4.08
C LEU A 433 18.78 -22.84 4.24
N ALA A 434 19.12 -22.14 3.17
CA ALA A 434 20.00 -20.97 3.22
C ALA A 434 19.26 -19.70 2.81
N VAL A 435 19.66 -18.57 3.39
CA VAL A 435 19.20 -17.24 3.01
C VAL A 435 20.38 -16.31 2.75
N VAL A 436 20.30 -15.54 1.67
CA VAL A 436 21.32 -14.58 1.25
C VAL A 436 20.68 -13.30 0.74
N ASN A 437 21.32 -12.16 1.01
CA ASN A 437 20.91 -10.88 0.42
C ASN A 437 21.80 -10.53 -0.76
N ILE A 438 21.24 -10.01 -1.86
CA ILE A 438 21.99 -9.63 -3.07
C ILE A 438 21.46 -8.30 -3.63
N GLY A 439 22.35 -7.39 -3.99
CA GLY A 439 22.01 -6.06 -4.51
C GLY A 439 22.22 -4.94 -3.50
N ALA A 440 21.60 -3.78 -3.76
CA ALA A 440 21.64 -2.64 -2.85
C ALA A 440 20.83 -2.92 -1.56
N PRO A 441 21.24 -2.38 -0.40
CA PRO A 441 20.43 -2.46 0.81
C PRO A 441 19.09 -1.73 0.62
N ALA A 442 18.02 -2.36 1.10
CA ALA A 442 16.67 -1.80 1.08
C ALA A 442 15.91 -2.23 2.34
N CYS A 443 15.00 -1.36 2.78
CA CYS A 443 14.11 -1.66 3.90
C CYS A 443 13.22 -2.88 3.58
N GLY A 444 12.96 -3.73 4.59
CA GLY A 444 12.22 -4.99 4.43
C GLY A 444 13.08 -6.24 4.26
N MET A 445 14.37 -6.12 3.89
CA MET A 445 15.30 -7.27 3.81
C MET A 445 15.36 -8.05 5.13
N ASN A 446 15.58 -7.34 6.23
CA ASN A 446 15.71 -7.95 7.55
C ASN A 446 14.40 -8.60 8.02
N ALA A 447 13.24 -8.01 7.67
CA ALA A 447 11.93 -8.59 7.98
C ALA A 447 11.71 -9.92 7.25
N ALA A 448 12.07 -9.99 5.96
CA ALA A 448 12.00 -11.21 5.17
C ALA A 448 12.94 -12.31 5.73
N VAL A 449 14.21 -11.97 5.99
CA VAL A 449 15.19 -12.90 6.56
C VAL A 449 14.72 -13.45 7.91
N ARG A 450 14.25 -12.57 8.79
CA ARG A 450 13.77 -12.93 10.13
C ARG A 450 12.57 -13.88 10.08
N SER A 451 11.58 -13.58 9.24
CA SER A 451 10.41 -14.44 9.07
C SER A 451 10.80 -15.80 8.49
N PHE A 452 11.69 -15.83 7.49
CA PHE A 452 12.22 -17.06 6.91
C PHE A 452 12.94 -17.93 7.93
N VAL A 453 13.82 -17.35 8.75
CA VAL A 453 14.56 -18.05 9.80
C VAL A 453 13.59 -18.67 10.81
N ARG A 454 12.68 -17.87 11.41
CA ARG A 454 11.77 -18.38 12.44
C ARG A 454 10.87 -19.49 11.92
N LEU A 455 10.30 -19.31 10.72
CA LEU A 455 9.42 -20.32 10.13
C LEU A 455 10.19 -21.56 9.69
N GLY A 456 11.36 -21.41 9.08
CA GLY A 456 12.22 -22.53 8.70
C GLY A 456 12.57 -23.41 9.90
N LEU A 457 13.01 -22.80 11.01
CA LEU A 457 13.32 -23.53 12.25
C LEU A 457 12.10 -24.31 12.79
N THR A 458 10.90 -23.72 12.71
CA THR A 458 9.68 -24.38 13.22
C THR A 458 9.18 -25.52 12.35
N GLN A 459 9.56 -25.55 11.07
CA GLN A 459 9.32 -26.69 10.18
C GLN A 459 10.41 -27.77 10.33
N GLY A 460 11.38 -27.59 11.23
CA GLY A 460 12.46 -28.55 11.48
C GLY A 460 13.69 -28.37 10.60
N TYR A 461 13.75 -27.32 9.77
CA TYR A 461 14.93 -27.01 8.99
C TYR A 461 16.01 -26.35 9.85
N ARG A 462 17.28 -26.66 9.54
CA ARG A 462 18.40 -25.81 9.97
C ARG A 462 18.52 -24.66 8.97
N VAL A 463 18.42 -23.43 9.45
CA VAL A 463 18.51 -22.24 8.59
C VAL A 463 19.93 -21.65 8.66
N LEU A 464 20.54 -21.43 7.51
CA LEU A 464 21.88 -20.86 7.34
C LEU A 464 21.79 -19.45 6.77
N GLY A 465 22.45 -18.49 7.40
CA GLY A 465 22.61 -17.12 6.90
C GLY A 465 23.96 -16.99 6.20
N ILE A 466 23.94 -16.54 4.95
CA ILE A 466 25.13 -16.28 4.15
C ILE A 466 25.46 -14.79 4.28
N GLN A 467 26.62 -14.46 4.85
CA GLN A 467 27.02 -13.07 5.10
C GLN A 467 27.72 -12.46 3.88
N ASP A 468 27.41 -11.22 3.50
CA ASP A 468 28.04 -10.52 2.37
C ASP A 468 27.90 -11.24 1.02
N SER A 469 26.70 -11.78 0.76
CA SER A 469 26.32 -12.32 -0.55
C SER A 469 27.19 -13.53 -1.01
N PHE A 470 27.36 -13.78 -2.32
CA PHE A 470 28.16 -14.90 -2.85
C PHE A 470 29.65 -14.86 -2.48
N ASP A 471 30.30 -13.69 -2.44
CA ASP A 471 31.65 -13.53 -1.87
C ASP A 471 31.73 -14.14 -0.46
N GLY A 472 30.72 -13.86 0.34
CA GLY A 472 30.46 -14.50 1.62
C GLY A 472 30.51 -16.01 1.60
N LEU A 473 29.66 -16.57 0.75
CA LEU A 473 29.52 -18.01 0.56
C LEU A 473 30.86 -18.67 0.20
N ILE A 474 31.57 -18.10 -0.78
CA ILE A 474 32.88 -18.61 -1.24
C ILE A 474 33.92 -18.53 -0.13
N ALA A 475 33.95 -17.43 0.62
CA ALA A 475 34.81 -17.27 1.78
C ALA A 475 34.41 -18.16 2.99
N GLY A 476 33.35 -18.97 2.87
CA GLY A 476 32.85 -19.83 3.94
C GLY A 476 32.16 -19.08 5.08
N ARG A 477 31.74 -17.82 4.86
CA ARG A 477 31.03 -16.99 5.86
C ARG A 477 29.54 -17.35 5.92
N VAL A 478 29.27 -18.60 6.25
CA VAL A 478 27.94 -19.18 6.39
C VAL A 478 27.73 -19.56 7.85
N ARG A 479 26.68 -19.05 8.47
CA ARG A 479 26.42 -19.26 9.90
C ARG A 479 25.02 -19.81 10.14
N PRO A 480 24.83 -20.78 11.06
CA PRO A 480 23.50 -21.15 11.53
C PRO A 480 22.79 -19.94 12.15
N MET A 481 21.53 -19.75 11.81
CA MET A 481 20.71 -18.65 12.32
C MET A 481 19.83 -19.15 13.46
N GLY A 482 19.97 -18.52 14.63
CA GLY A 482 19.18 -18.84 15.82
C GLY A 482 17.88 -18.05 15.92
N TRP A 483 16.91 -18.58 16.68
CA TRP A 483 15.62 -17.92 16.94
C TRP A 483 15.77 -16.52 17.54
N THR A 484 16.61 -16.41 18.58
CA THR A 484 16.86 -15.18 19.33
C THR A 484 17.75 -14.20 18.57
N GLN A 485 18.60 -14.69 17.67
CA GLN A 485 19.53 -13.89 16.90
C GLN A 485 18.83 -12.92 15.93
N VAL A 486 17.68 -13.34 15.39
CA VAL A 486 16.87 -12.52 14.47
C VAL A 486 15.79 -11.70 15.18
N HIS A 487 15.80 -11.61 16.52
CA HIS A 487 14.82 -10.81 17.26
C HIS A 487 14.96 -9.31 16.95
N GLY A 488 13.83 -8.65 16.69
CA GLY A 488 13.79 -7.21 16.40
C GLY A 488 14.34 -6.81 15.03
N TRP A 489 14.66 -7.78 14.17
CA TRP A 489 15.17 -7.52 12.82
C TRP A 489 14.12 -6.88 11.90
N ALA A 490 12.82 -7.12 12.11
CA ALA A 490 11.79 -6.53 11.25
C ALA A 490 11.79 -5.00 11.30
N GLY A 491 12.11 -4.39 12.44
CA GLY A 491 12.18 -2.94 12.59
C GLY A 491 13.50 -2.29 12.15
N LYS A 492 14.46 -3.05 11.60
CA LYS A 492 15.77 -2.53 11.19
C LYS A 492 15.85 -2.33 9.68
N GLY A 493 16.28 -1.13 9.26
CA GLY A 493 16.66 -0.86 7.88
C GLY A 493 17.96 -1.53 7.46
N GLY A 494 18.35 -1.37 6.20
CA GLY A 494 19.58 -1.94 5.64
C GLY A 494 19.58 -3.47 5.56
N SER A 495 20.77 -4.08 5.63
CA SER A 495 20.94 -5.55 5.62
C SER A 495 21.88 -5.98 6.75
N LEU A 496 21.37 -6.79 7.67
CA LEU A 496 22.15 -7.35 8.79
C LEU A 496 23.00 -8.56 8.39
N LEU A 497 22.66 -9.23 7.28
CA LEU A 497 23.51 -10.24 6.67
C LEU A 497 24.64 -9.62 5.83
N GLY A 498 24.55 -8.33 5.50
CA GLY A 498 25.40 -7.72 4.47
C GLY A 498 24.90 -8.07 3.07
N THR A 499 25.06 -7.13 2.14
CA THR A 499 24.61 -7.27 0.77
C THR A 499 25.55 -6.56 -0.18
N LYS A 500 25.79 -7.15 -1.36
CA LYS A 500 26.64 -6.61 -2.42
C LYS A 500 25.93 -6.67 -3.77
N LYS A 501 26.21 -5.69 -4.63
CA LYS A 501 25.78 -5.68 -6.03
C LYS A 501 26.75 -6.53 -6.86
N GLN A 502 26.45 -7.82 -6.99
CA GLN A 502 27.23 -8.76 -7.79
C GLN A 502 26.32 -9.80 -8.43
N LEU A 503 26.72 -10.33 -9.58
CA LEU A 503 26.06 -11.47 -10.20
C LEU A 503 26.75 -12.78 -9.80
N ALA A 504 26.03 -13.90 -9.87
CA ALA A 504 26.61 -15.21 -9.58
C ALA A 504 27.81 -15.53 -10.50
N SER A 505 27.73 -15.12 -11.76
CA SER A 505 28.79 -15.29 -12.78
C SER A 505 30.03 -14.43 -12.52
N ASP A 506 29.88 -13.23 -11.98
CA ASP A 506 31.00 -12.32 -11.68
C ASP A 506 31.91 -12.86 -10.58
N VAL A 507 31.38 -13.73 -9.71
CA VAL A 507 32.11 -14.26 -8.56
C VAL A 507 32.80 -15.58 -8.91
N SER A 508 32.04 -16.69 -8.97
CA SER A 508 32.52 -18.00 -9.44
C SER A 508 31.38 -19.03 -9.36
N MET A 509 30.86 -19.46 -10.51
CA MET A 509 29.83 -20.50 -10.55
C MET A 509 30.31 -21.81 -9.92
N GLY A 510 31.54 -22.24 -10.24
CA GLY A 510 32.14 -23.44 -9.66
C GLY A 510 32.32 -23.34 -8.14
N GLY A 511 32.79 -22.20 -7.64
CA GLY A 511 32.96 -21.95 -6.21
C GLY A 511 31.63 -21.91 -5.45
N ILE A 512 30.61 -21.28 -6.01
CA ILE A 512 29.24 -21.29 -5.45
C ILE A 512 28.72 -22.74 -5.39
N ALA A 513 28.84 -23.50 -6.49
CA ALA A 513 28.40 -24.89 -6.55
C ALA A 513 29.12 -25.80 -5.54
N GLU A 514 30.43 -25.60 -5.35
CA GLU A 514 31.24 -26.30 -4.35
C GLU A 514 30.73 -26.00 -2.94
N LYS A 515 30.53 -24.72 -2.60
CA LYS A 515 30.08 -24.31 -1.27
C LYS A 515 28.64 -24.72 -0.96
N LEU A 516 27.73 -24.69 -1.94
CA LEU A 516 26.38 -25.24 -1.74
C LEU A 516 26.42 -26.72 -1.33
N ARG A 517 27.36 -27.49 -1.90
CA ARG A 517 27.58 -28.90 -1.56
C ARG A 517 28.25 -29.07 -0.19
N GLU A 518 29.27 -28.27 0.10
CA GLU A 518 30.00 -28.27 1.38
C GLU A 518 29.06 -28.02 2.56
N PHE A 519 28.20 -27.01 2.45
CA PHE A 519 27.20 -26.67 3.48
C PHE A 519 25.91 -27.49 3.38
N LYS A 520 25.83 -28.44 2.43
CA LYS A 520 24.68 -29.32 2.20
C LYS A 520 23.36 -28.55 2.10
N ILE A 521 23.32 -27.47 1.32
CA ILE A 521 22.13 -26.61 1.19
C ILE A 521 21.09 -27.33 0.32
N ASP A 522 19.90 -27.58 0.87
CA ASP A 522 18.78 -28.23 0.18
C ASP A 522 17.79 -27.22 -0.45
N GLY A 523 17.89 -25.93 -0.11
CA GLY A 523 17.10 -24.86 -0.71
C GLY A 523 17.65 -23.47 -0.40
N LEU A 524 17.53 -22.53 -1.34
CA LEU A 524 18.13 -21.19 -1.24
C LEU A 524 17.11 -20.07 -1.44
N LEU A 525 16.90 -19.27 -0.40
CA LEU A 525 16.19 -17.99 -0.50
C LEU A 525 17.19 -16.86 -0.82
N ILE A 526 16.89 -16.09 -1.86
CA ILE A 526 17.63 -14.88 -2.21
C ILE A 526 16.71 -13.67 -1.99
N VAL A 527 17.13 -12.71 -1.16
CA VAL A 527 16.38 -11.46 -0.93
C VAL A 527 17.14 -10.32 -1.59
N GLY A 528 16.54 -9.66 -2.58
CA GLY A 528 17.31 -8.67 -3.32
C GLY A 528 16.67 -8.10 -4.58
N GLY A 529 17.41 -7.20 -5.22
CA GLY A 529 16.95 -6.45 -6.40
C GLY A 529 17.14 -7.20 -7.71
N PHE A 530 17.43 -6.45 -8.77
CA PHE A 530 17.64 -7.03 -10.10
C PHE A 530 18.81 -8.01 -10.15
N GLU A 531 19.90 -7.74 -9.42
CA GLU A 531 21.04 -8.65 -9.32
C GLU A 531 20.66 -10.00 -8.69
N ALA A 532 19.69 -10.03 -7.77
CA ALA A 532 19.19 -11.28 -7.18
C ALA A 532 18.41 -12.11 -8.21
N PHE A 533 17.50 -11.46 -8.94
CA PHE A 533 16.76 -12.07 -10.04
C PHE A 533 17.69 -12.62 -11.12
N HIS A 534 18.60 -11.79 -11.62
CA HIS A 534 19.54 -12.17 -12.66
C HIS A 534 20.49 -13.27 -12.18
N SER A 535 20.99 -13.20 -10.94
CA SER A 535 21.80 -14.28 -10.37
C SER A 535 21.04 -15.61 -10.32
N LEU A 536 19.78 -15.61 -9.91
CA LEU A 536 18.97 -16.83 -9.90
C LEU A 536 18.78 -17.39 -11.33
N PHE A 537 18.53 -16.52 -12.31
CA PHE A 537 18.44 -16.94 -13.71
C PHE A 537 19.75 -17.57 -14.21
N GLN A 538 20.90 -17.01 -13.86
CA GLN A 538 22.21 -17.57 -14.22
C GLN A 538 22.46 -18.93 -13.54
N LEU A 539 22.11 -19.07 -12.25
CA LEU A 539 22.20 -20.35 -11.53
C LEU A 539 21.28 -21.41 -12.15
N TYR A 540 20.08 -21.01 -12.56
CA TYR A 540 19.15 -21.86 -13.30
C TYR A 540 19.78 -22.34 -14.61
N GLN A 541 20.34 -21.46 -15.45
CA GLN A 541 20.98 -21.85 -16.71
C GLN A 541 22.17 -22.79 -16.48
N ALA A 542 22.98 -22.53 -15.44
CA ALA A 542 24.17 -23.31 -15.12
C ALA A 542 23.88 -24.68 -14.46
N ARG A 543 22.61 -25.01 -14.16
CA ARG A 543 22.24 -26.25 -13.44
C ARG A 543 22.62 -27.54 -14.16
N GLU A 544 22.72 -27.51 -15.49
CA GLU A 544 23.14 -28.69 -16.27
C GLU A 544 24.63 -28.98 -16.07
N GLN A 545 25.45 -27.94 -15.95
CA GLN A 545 26.89 -28.06 -15.70
C GLN A 545 27.20 -28.33 -14.23
N TYR A 546 26.42 -27.75 -13.31
CA TYR A 546 26.65 -27.85 -11.86
C TYR A 546 25.43 -28.48 -11.18
N PRO A 547 25.44 -29.81 -10.93
CA PRO A 547 24.33 -30.49 -10.26
C PRO A 547 23.98 -29.95 -8.86
N ALA A 548 24.89 -29.21 -8.21
CA ALA A 548 24.63 -28.56 -6.93
C ALA A 548 23.59 -27.42 -7.00
N PHE A 549 23.32 -26.89 -8.21
CA PHE A 549 22.24 -25.91 -8.41
C PHE A 549 20.87 -26.55 -8.57
N CYS A 550 20.77 -27.88 -8.64
CA CYS A 550 19.50 -28.62 -8.75
C CYS A 550 18.76 -28.68 -7.40
N ILE A 551 18.62 -27.54 -6.72
CA ILE A 551 17.86 -27.37 -5.48
C ILE A 551 16.78 -26.29 -5.69
N PRO A 552 15.66 -26.31 -4.96
CA PRO A 552 14.69 -25.23 -5.02
C PRO A 552 15.33 -23.90 -4.64
N MET A 553 15.05 -22.86 -5.41
CA MET A 553 15.53 -21.50 -5.17
C MET A 553 14.40 -20.49 -5.41
N CYS A 554 14.30 -19.52 -4.52
CA CYS A 554 13.27 -18.49 -4.59
C CYS A 554 13.89 -17.09 -4.41
N VAL A 555 13.48 -16.12 -5.23
CA VAL A 555 13.80 -14.70 -5.04
C VAL A 555 12.62 -13.98 -4.39
N ILE A 556 12.88 -13.23 -3.33
CA ILE A 556 11.99 -12.19 -2.82
C ILE A 556 12.52 -10.83 -3.32
N PRO A 557 11.78 -10.13 -4.21
CA PRO A 557 12.19 -8.83 -4.73
C PRO A 557 12.32 -7.78 -3.64
N CYS A 558 13.50 -7.20 -3.50
CA CYS A 558 13.81 -6.17 -2.52
C CYS A 558 14.79 -5.13 -3.09
N THR A 559 14.25 -3.97 -3.42
CA THR A 559 14.95 -2.83 -3.99
C THR A 559 14.05 -1.59 -3.86
N ILE A 560 14.65 -0.42 -3.70
CA ILE A 560 13.90 0.84 -3.71
C ILE A 560 13.37 1.18 -5.10
N SER A 561 14.03 0.70 -6.15
CA SER A 561 13.76 1.11 -7.54
C SER A 561 12.49 0.48 -8.13
N ASN A 562 11.97 -0.59 -7.52
CA ASN A 562 10.86 -1.37 -8.06
C ASN A 562 11.05 -1.79 -9.52
N ASN A 563 12.27 -2.24 -9.86
CA ASN A 563 12.70 -2.56 -11.22
C ASN A 563 12.87 -4.07 -11.46
N VAL A 564 12.29 -4.91 -10.61
CA VAL A 564 12.40 -6.37 -10.71
C VAL A 564 11.16 -6.91 -11.45
N PRO A 565 11.33 -7.76 -12.48
CA PRO A 565 10.20 -8.35 -13.22
C PRO A 565 9.35 -9.26 -12.33
N GLY A 566 8.09 -9.46 -12.73
CA GLY A 566 7.16 -10.38 -12.07
C GLY A 566 6.54 -9.88 -10.77
N THR A 567 6.77 -8.62 -10.37
CA THR A 567 6.14 -8.01 -9.20
C THR A 567 5.71 -6.56 -9.44
N ASP A 568 4.55 -6.18 -8.91
CA ASP A 568 4.07 -4.80 -8.86
C ASP A 568 4.82 -3.98 -7.80
N PHE A 569 5.29 -4.64 -6.73
CA PHE A 569 5.97 -4.03 -5.60
C PHE A 569 7.16 -4.87 -5.16
N SER A 570 8.33 -4.25 -5.04
CA SER A 570 9.50 -4.77 -4.33
C SER A 570 9.56 -4.22 -2.92
N LEU A 571 10.10 -5.01 -1.99
CA LEU A 571 10.38 -4.55 -0.63
C LEU A 571 11.36 -3.36 -0.65
N GLY A 572 11.05 -2.33 0.12
CA GLY A 572 11.83 -1.11 0.27
C GLY A 572 11.35 0.04 -0.60
N ALA A 573 10.55 -0.24 -1.62
CA ALA A 573 10.00 0.79 -2.50
C ALA A 573 9.04 1.72 -1.74
N ASP A 574 8.17 1.18 -0.88
CA ASP A 574 7.24 1.98 -0.09
C ASP A 574 7.96 2.87 0.94
N THR A 575 8.96 2.31 1.65
CA THR A 575 9.82 3.11 2.53
C THR A 575 10.47 4.27 1.76
N ALA A 576 11.02 4.00 0.57
CA ALA A 576 11.66 5.03 -0.25
C ALA A 576 10.67 6.12 -0.70
N LEU A 577 9.45 5.75 -1.09
CA LEU A 577 8.42 6.71 -1.48
C LEU A 577 8.03 7.64 -0.34
N ASN A 578 7.94 7.13 0.89
CA ASN A 578 7.66 7.93 2.08
C ASN A 578 8.81 8.92 2.36
N GLU A 579 10.07 8.47 2.34
CA GLU A 579 11.24 9.34 2.52
C GLU A 579 11.31 10.45 1.47
N ILE A 580 11.12 10.11 0.19
CA ILE A 580 11.09 11.10 -0.90
C ILE A 580 9.94 12.10 -0.69
N SER A 581 8.76 11.62 -0.30
CA SER A 581 7.59 12.48 -0.07
C SER A 581 7.82 13.45 1.08
N ASP A 582 8.40 13.00 2.19
CA ASP A 582 8.70 13.82 3.36
C ASP A 582 9.81 14.84 3.08
N ILE A 583 10.83 14.47 2.29
CA ILE A 583 11.83 15.43 1.81
C ILE A 583 11.19 16.46 0.87
N CYS A 584 10.34 16.03 -0.06
CA CYS A 584 9.60 16.94 -0.94
C CYS A 584 8.71 17.90 -0.15
N ASP A 585 8.08 17.47 0.94
CA ASP A 585 7.27 18.32 1.81
C ASP A 585 8.11 19.42 2.47
N ARG A 586 9.29 19.07 3.01
CA ARG A 586 10.24 20.04 3.59
C ARG A 586 10.75 21.03 2.54
N ILE A 587 11.03 20.56 1.33
CA ILE A 587 11.44 21.40 0.20
C ILE A 587 10.31 22.34 -0.22
N LYS A 588 9.07 21.85 -0.34
CA LYS A 588 7.89 22.66 -0.66
C LYS A 588 7.66 23.75 0.39
N GLN A 589 7.85 23.44 1.66
CA GLN A 589 7.76 24.43 2.74
C GLN A 589 8.81 25.55 2.56
N SER A 590 10.05 25.20 2.24
CA SER A 590 11.11 26.18 1.92
C SER A 590 10.74 27.05 0.70
N ALA A 591 10.20 26.44 -0.37
CA ALA A 591 9.76 27.16 -1.56
C ALA A 591 8.67 28.19 -1.25
N THR A 592 7.74 27.83 -0.37
CA THR A 592 6.61 28.69 0.02
C THR A 592 7.10 29.92 0.78
N GLY A 593 8.14 29.78 1.61
CA GLY A 593 8.73 30.89 2.37
C GLY A 593 9.41 31.96 1.49
N THR A 594 10.07 31.56 0.39
CA THR A 594 10.75 32.53 -0.48
C THR A 594 9.86 33.07 -1.61
N LYS A 595 8.72 32.41 -1.87
CA LYS A 595 7.80 32.64 -3.00
C LYS A 595 8.47 32.47 -4.37
N ARG A 596 7.68 32.08 -5.38
CA ARG A 596 8.09 31.92 -6.79
C ARG A 596 9.39 31.11 -6.92
N ARG A 597 9.43 29.93 -6.31
CA ARG A 597 10.58 29.02 -6.35
C ARG A 597 10.20 27.65 -6.89
N VAL A 598 11.00 27.16 -7.83
CA VAL A 598 10.91 25.82 -8.42
C VAL A 598 12.06 24.98 -7.88
N PHE A 599 11.77 23.72 -7.53
CA PHE A 599 12.79 22.75 -7.17
C PHE A 599 12.85 21.62 -8.20
N VAL A 600 14.07 21.29 -8.64
CA VAL A 600 14.37 20.10 -9.42
C VAL A 600 14.96 19.06 -8.47
N VAL A 601 14.20 18.01 -8.17
CA VAL A 601 14.58 16.98 -7.21
C VAL A 601 14.98 15.72 -7.97
N GLU A 602 16.21 15.28 -7.77
CA GLU A 602 16.71 14.03 -8.36
C GLU A 602 16.41 12.84 -7.44
N THR A 603 15.71 11.84 -7.98
CA THR A 603 15.44 10.56 -7.33
C THR A 603 16.34 9.47 -7.90
N MET A 604 16.61 8.47 -7.07
CA MET A 604 17.23 7.23 -7.53
C MET A 604 16.23 6.42 -8.38
N GLY A 605 16.69 5.28 -8.88
CA GLY A 605 15.84 4.29 -9.55
C GLY A 605 16.57 3.49 -10.62
N GLY A 606 17.85 3.77 -10.87
CA GLY A 606 18.49 3.36 -12.11
C GLY A 606 17.69 3.90 -13.29
N PHE A 607 17.47 3.08 -14.30
CA PHE A 607 16.61 3.41 -15.43
C PHE A 607 15.10 3.29 -15.11
N CYS A 608 14.71 2.89 -13.90
CA CYS A 608 13.30 2.75 -13.55
C CYS A 608 12.74 4.06 -12.98
N GLY A 609 11.77 4.64 -13.68
CA GLY A 609 11.09 5.87 -13.33
C GLY A 609 10.05 5.77 -12.22
N TYR A 610 9.92 4.61 -11.56
CA TYR A 610 8.89 4.36 -10.53
C TYR A 610 8.92 5.39 -9.41
N LEU A 611 10.08 5.59 -8.77
CA LEU A 611 10.22 6.52 -7.65
C LEU A 611 9.89 7.96 -8.07
N ALA A 612 10.44 8.43 -9.20
CA ALA A 612 10.16 9.78 -9.71
C ALA A 612 8.67 10.00 -9.99
N THR A 613 8.01 9.01 -10.61
CA THR A 613 6.59 9.10 -10.99
C THR A 613 5.67 9.02 -9.78
N MET A 614 5.85 8.01 -8.93
CA MET A 614 4.96 7.78 -7.79
C MET A 614 5.16 8.84 -6.70
N SER A 615 6.40 9.24 -6.40
CA SER A 615 6.66 10.38 -5.52
C SER A 615 6.20 11.69 -6.13
N GLY A 616 6.27 11.85 -7.45
CA GLY A 616 5.70 12.99 -8.15
C GLY A 616 4.18 13.10 -7.90
N LEU A 617 3.46 11.99 -7.98
CA LEU A 617 2.02 11.95 -7.67
C LEU A 617 1.75 12.22 -6.18
N ALA A 618 2.51 11.61 -5.27
CA ALA A 618 2.36 11.79 -3.82
C ALA A 618 2.71 13.21 -3.33
N ALA A 619 3.73 13.84 -3.92
CA ALA A 619 4.18 15.19 -3.57
C ALA A 619 3.40 16.29 -4.30
N GLY A 620 2.68 15.93 -5.37
CA GLY A 620 2.00 16.87 -6.26
C GLY A 620 2.96 17.67 -7.13
N ALA A 621 3.92 16.99 -7.74
CA ALA A 621 4.88 17.54 -8.69
C ALA A 621 4.20 18.04 -9.97
N ASP A 622 4.84 19.00 -10.62
CA ASP A 622 4.42 19.60 -11.88
C ASP A 622 4.89 18.78 -13.10
N ALA A 623 6.03 18.10 -12.96
CA ALA A 623 6.58 17.19 -13.95
C ALA A 623 7.42 16.10 -13.28
N ALA A 624 7.51 14.94 -13.93
CA ALA A 624 8.37 13.83 -13.54
C ALA A 624 9.12 13.29 -14.77
N TYR A 625 10.43 13.51 -14.84
CA TYR A 625 11.29 13.04 -15.93
C TYR A 625 11.85 11.66 -15.63
N ILE A 626 11.66 10.72 -16.55
CA ILE A 626 12.04 9.31 -16.41
C ILE A 626 12.66 8.79 -17.70
N TYR A 627 13.29 7.62 -17.66
CA TYR A 627 13.92 7.00 -18.83
C TYR A 627 12.88 6.48 -19.81
N GLU A 628 11.80 5.90 -19.29
CA GLU A 628 10.73 5.28 -20.07
C GLU A 628 9.90 6.29 -20.89
N ASP A 629 10.07 7.59 -20.63
CA ASP A 629 9.38 8.68 -21.30
C ASP A 629 10.42 9.69 -21.80
N LYS A 630 10.77 9.57 -23.08
CA LYS A 630 11.87 10.32 -23.72
C LYS A 630 11.72 11.83 -23.48
N ILE A 631 12.77 12.40 -22.90
CA ILE A 631 12.86 13.85 -22.67
C ILE A 631 13.31 14.52 -23.97
N THR A 632 12.57 15.54 -24.41
CA THR A 632 12.93 16.39 -25.55
C THR A 632 13.02 17.85 -25.13
N ILE A 633 13.76 18.66 -25.89
CA ILE A 633 13.84 20.11 -25.64
C ILE A 633 12.45 20.75 -25.71
N SER A 634 11.59 20.31 -26.63
CA SER A 634 10.21 20.82 -26.71
C SER A 634 9.45 20.57 -25.41
N LYS A 635 9.54 19.36 -24.85
CA LYS A 635 8.86 19.01 -23.59
C LYS A 635 9.37 19.83 -22.41
N LEU A 636 10.70 19.99 -22.29
CA LEU A 636 11.30 20.83 -21.26
C LEU A 636 10.84 22.29 -21.39
N ARG A 637 10.84 22.82 -22.61
CA ARG A 637 10.34 24.17 -22.92
C ARG A 637 8.87 24.32 -22.51
N ASP A 638 8.03 23.37 -22.89
CA ASP A 638 6.60 23.40 -22.60
C ASP A 638 6.33 23.34 -21.08
N ASP A 639 7.11 22.54 -20.34
CA ASP A 639 7.05 22.48 -18.88
C ASP A 639 7.48 23.80 -18.21
N VAL A 640 8.49 24.50 -18.75
CA VAL A 640 8.87 25.84 -18.28
C VAL A 640 7.73 26.83 -18.49
N PHE A 641 7.13 26.85 -19.68
CA PHE A 641 6.00 27.75 -19.98
C PHE A 641 4.78 27.43 -19.11
N HIS A 642 4.51 26.14 -18.89
CA HIS A 642 3.49 25.69 -17.97
C HIS A 642 3.72 26.24 -16.55
N LEU A 643 4.94 26.14 -16.01
CA LEU A 643 5.27 26.69 -14.70
C LEU A 643 5.16 28.21 -14.65
N LYS A 644 5.57 28.93 -15.70
CA LYS A 644 5.39 30.38 -15.80
C LYS A 644 3.92 30.77 -15.71
N ASP A 645 3.08 30.15 -16.54
CA ASP A 645 1.62 30.39 -16.53
C ASP A 645 1.02 30.08 -15.16
N LYS A 646 1.41 28.95 -14.57
CA LYS A 646 0.91 28.52 -13.27
C LYS A 646 1.27 29.49 -12.14
N ILE A 647 2.47 30.10 -12.20
CA ILE A 647 2.94 31.05 -11.19
C ILE A 647 2.34 32.45 -11.38
N LEU A 648 2.19 32.89 -12.64
CA LEU A 648 1.67 34.23 -12.94
C LEU A 648 0.14 34.29 -12.88
N ASN A 649 -0.54 33.28 -13.44
CA ASN A 649 -1.97 33.33 -13.73
C ASN A 649 -2.81 32.41 -12.85
N ALA A 650 -2.25 31.31 -12.32
CA ALA A 650 -3.00 30.34 -11.51
C ALA A 650 -2.80 30.50 -9.99
N GLY A 651 -2.13 31.56 -9.53
CA GLY A 651 -1.96 31.87 -8.10
C GLY A 651 -1.07 30.90 -7.33
N VAL A 652 -0.32 30.02 -8.00
CA VAL A 652 0.58 29.05 -7.36
C VAL A 652 1.94 29.69 -7.13
N GLN A 653 2.51 29.60 -5.93
CA GLN A 653 3.79 30.28 -5.61
C GLN A 653 5.01 29.37 -5.62
N ARG A 654 4.88 28.12 -6.05
CA ARG A 654 5.96 27.13 -6.05
C ARG A 654 5.86 26.17 -7.23
N GLY A 655 6.98 25.59 -7.62
CA GLY A 655 7.04 24.45 -8.54
C GLY A 655 7.90 23.32 -7.97
N LEU A 656 7.60 22.09 -8.38
CA LEU A 656 8.32 20.89 -7.99
C LEU A 656 8.43 19.97 -9.21
N ILE A 657 9.66 19.62 -9.57
CA ILE A 657 10.00 18.74 -10.67
C ILE A 657 10.76 17.57 -10.09
N LEU A 658 10.37 16.35 -10.46
CA LEU A 658 11.06 15.13 -10.09
C LEU A 658 11.82 14.64 -11.31
N ARG A 659 13.07 14.21 -11.14
CA ARG A 659 13.89 13.64 -12.21
C ARG A 659 14.53 12.35 -11.71
N ASN A 660 14.31 11.25 -12.42
CA ASN A 660 15.07 10.03 -12.18
C ASN A 660 16.54 10.21 -12.62
N GLU A 661 17.48 9.65 -11.86
CA GLU A 661 18.94 9.81 -12.06
C GLU A 661 19.42 9.41 -13.47
N CYS A 662 18.84 8.36 -14.06
CA CYS A 662 19.16 7.87 -15.41
C CYS A 662 18.11 8.27 -16.47
N ALA A 663 17.25 9.26 -16.19
CA ALA A 663 16.20 9.65 -17.12
C ALA A 663 16.74 10.06 -18.51
N ASN A 664 17.90 10.73 -18.53
CA ASN A 664 18.67 11.02 -19.73
C ASN A 664 20.11 11.38 -19.34
N ALA A 665 21.08 10.96 -20.15
CA ALA A 665 22.51 11.23 -19.90
C ALA A 665 22.91 12.70 -20.12
N ASN A 666 22.25 13.39 -21.08
CA ASN A 666 22.57 14.77 -21.44
C ASN A 666 21.72 15.78 -20.67
N TYR A 667 20.43 15.47 -20.48
CA TYR A 667 19.51 16.31 -19.70
C TYR A 667 19.65 15.98 -18.20
N THR A 668 20.80 16.36 -17.65
CA THR A 668 21.13 16.19 -16.24
C THR A 668 20.30 17.11 -15.35
N THR A 669 20.26 16.82 -14.05
CA THR A 669 19.63 17.71 -13.06
C THR A 669 20.20 19.13 -13.11
N GLU A 670 21.51 19.25 -13.32
CA GLU A 670 22.17 20.54 -13.45
C GLU A 670 21.74 21.27 -14.72
N PHE A 671 21.69 20.58 -15.86
CA PHE A 671 21.21 21.15 -17.12
C PHE A 671 19.75 21.65 -16.99
N ILE A 672 18.85 20.83 -16.45
CA ILE A 672 17.45 21.20 -16.26
C ILE A 672 17.33 22.40 -15.30
N ASN A 673 18.11 22.41 -14.22
CA ASN A 673 18.16 23.53 -13.28
C ASN A 673 18.60 24.84 -13.97
N GLN A 674 19.67 24.80 -14.77
CA GLN A 674 20.16 25.96 -15.51
C GLN A 674 19.16 26.44 -16.57
N LEU A 675 18.59 25.52 -17.34
CA LEU A 675 17.57 25.83 -18.35
C LEU A 675 16.36 26.51 -17.72
N PHE A 676 15.80 25.93 -16.67
CA PHE A 676 14.62 26.49 -16.00
C PHE A 676 14.96 27.82 -15.30
N ALA A 677 16.20 28.00 -14.83
CA ALA A 677 16.63 29.25 -14.21
C ALA A 677 16.74 30.41 -15.22
N GLU A 678 17.32 30.15 -16.39
CA GLU A 678 17.45 31.19 -17.42
C GLU A 678 16.11 31.48 -18.09
N GLU A 679 15.38 30.43 -18.49
CA GLU A 679 14.08 30.62 -19.12
C GLU A 679 13.06 31.18 -18.13
N GLY A 680 13.05 30.74 -16.87
CA GLY A 680 12.15 31.21 -15.81
C GLY A 680 12.45 32.60 -15.25
N LYS A 681 13.51 33.26 -15.74
CA LYS A 681 14.01 34.54 -15.22
C LYS A 681 12.94 35.63 -15.22
N GLY A 682 12.91 36.39 -14.12
CA GLY A 682 11.88 37.40 -13.86
C GLY A 682 10.54 36.83 -13.34
N VAL A 683 10.31 35.52 -13.47
CA VAL A 683 9.10 34.85 -12.97
C VAL A 683 9.39 34.02 -11.73
N PHE A 684 10.39 33.14 -11.75
CA PHE A 684 10.74 32.29 -10.63
C PHE A 684 12.24 32.00 -10.52
N SER A 685 12.68 31.59 -9.33
CA SER A 685 14.03 31.06 -9.10
C SER A 685 14.02 29.54 -9.06
N VAL A 686 15.14 28.90 -9.42
CA VAL A 686 15.27 27.43 -9.43
C VAL A 686 16.36 26.99 -8.46
N ARG A 687 16.13 25.85 -7.82
CA ARG A 687 17.13 25.13 -7.02
C ARG A 687 17.06 23.65 -7.34
N MET A 688 18.21 22.99 -7.36
CA MET A 688 18.25 21.54 -7.44
C MET A 688 18.48 20.90 -6.08
N ASN A 689 18.00 19.67 -5.91
CA ASN A 689 18.30 18.84 -4.75
C ASN A 689 18.47 17.39 -5.15
N VAL A 690 19.65 16.83 -4.94
CA VAL A 690 19.93 15.40 -5.19
C VAL A 690 19.73 14.65 -3.89
N LEU A 691 18.69 13.82 -3.83
CA LEU A 691 18.32 13.13 -2.58
C LEU A 691 19.35 12.07 -2.17
N GLY A 692 19.98 11.42 -3.15
CA GLY A 692 20.97 10.37 -2.92
C GLY A 692 20.43 9.25 -2.03
N HIS A 693 21.29 8.72 -1.15
CA HIS A 693 21.03 7.51 -0.38
C HIS A 693 20.00 7.67 0.75
N MET A 694 19.55 8.89 1.07
CA MET A 694 18.46 9.10 2.04
C MET A 694 17.18 8.33 1.64
N GLN A 695 17.02 8.10 0.34
CA GLN A 695 15.90 7.34 -0.24
C GLN A 695 15.86 5.87 0.17
N GLN A 696 16.94 5.29 0.73
CA GLN A 696 16.90 3.91 1.25
C GLN A 696 16.10 3.81 2.56
N GLY A 697 15.88 4.93 3.24
CA GLY A 697 15.23 5.03 4.55
C GLY A 697 16.09 4.51 5.69
N GLY A 698 15.81 5.01 6.89
CA GLY A 698 16.44 4.51 8.11
C GLY A 698 15.67 3.35 8.74
N VAL A 699 14.34 3.49 8.78
CA VAL A 699 13.42 2.58 9.45
C VAL A 699 12.38 2.10 8.43
N PRO A 700 12.16 0.78 8.28
CA PRO A 700 11.22 0.26 7.29
C PRO A 700 9.78 0.67 7.62
N SER A 701 9.02 1.01 6.58
CA SER A 701 7.59 1.32 6.69
C SER A 701 6.78 0.11 7.18
N PRO A 702 5.58 0.31 7.76
CA PRO A 702 4.70 -0.78 8.17
C PRO A 702 4.41 -1.75 7.02
N PHE A 703 4.22 -1.22 5.80
CA PHE A 703 4.02 -2.02 4.60
C PHE A 703 5.21 -2.93 4.33
N ASP A 704 6.43 -2.41 4.25
CA ASP A 704 7.63 -3.21 3.94
C ASP A 704 7.93 -4.26 5.02
N ARG A 705 7.65 -3.96 6.30
CA ARG A 705 7.79 -4.95 7.40
C ARG A 705 6.80 -6.10 7.25
N ASN A 706 5.52 -5.78 7.09
CA ASN A 706 4.46 -6.78 6.98
C ASN A 706 4.59 -7.58 5.68
N TYR A 707 4.85 -6.90 4.56
CA TYR A 707 4.98 -7.52 3.25
C TYR A 707 6.16 -8.48 3.21
N GLY A 708 7.33 -8.09 3.75
CA GLY A 708 8.50 -8.98 3.82
C GLY A 708 8.25 -10.21 4.70
N THR A 709 7.55 -10.01 5.82
CA THR A 709 7.15 -11.10 6.72
C THR A 709 6.24 -12.12 6.01
N LYS A 710 5.25 -11.63 5.26
CA LYS A 710 4.28 -12.45 4.52
C LYS A 710 4.92 -13.19 3.34
N MET A 711 5.78 -12.52 2.58
CA MET A 711 6.49 -13.12 1.45
C MET A 711 7.38 -14.27 1.92
N ALA A 712 8.17 -14.05 2.96
CA ALA A 712 9.00 -15.09 3.55
C ALA A 712 8.17 -16.26 4.11
N ALA A 713 7.02 -15.98 4.73
CA ALA A 713 6.15 -17.05 5.24
C ALA A 713 5.60 -17.95 4.13
N LYS A 714 5.13 -17.33 3.04
CA LYS A 714 4.69 -18.06 1.85
C LYS A 714 5.84 -18.83 1.19
N CYS A 715 7.04 -18.26 1.19
CA CYS A 715 8.23 -18.89 0.66
C CYS A 715 8.65 -20.13 1.44
N VAL A 716 8.61 -20.13 2.77
CA VAL A 716 8.90 -21.32 3.59
C VAL A 716 7.89 -22.44 3.32
N ALA A 717 6.60 -22.11 3.21
CA ALA A 717 5.57 -23.09 2.86
C ALA A 717 5.83 -23.73 1.49
N TRP A 718 6.25 -22.92 0.50
CA TRP A 718 6.64 -23.39 -0.82
C TRP A 718 7.90 -24.27 -0.79
N PHE A 719 8.93 -23.90 -0.02
CA PHE A 719 10.12 -24.72 0.16
C PHE A 719 9.78 -26.10 0.73
N LYS A 720 8.90 -26.14 1.73
CA LYS A 720 8.42 -27.39 2.31
C LYS A 720 7.80 -28.30 1.27
N GLU A 721 6.82 -27.78 0.53
CA GLU A 721 6.14 -28.54 -0.53
C GLU A 721 7.13 -29.05 -1.59
N ARG A 722 8.03 -28.18 -2.07
CA ARG A 722 9.01 -28.54 -3.12
C ARG A 722 10.04 -29.56 -2.64
N ILE A 723 10.53 -29.44 -1.40
CA ILE A 723 11.49 -30.38 -0.83
C ILE A 723 10.83 -31.73 -0.60
N GLU A 724 9.65 -31.78 0.02
CA GLU A 724 8.94 -33.03 0.31
C GLU A 724 8.56 -33.79 -0.98
N THR A 725 8.10 -33.07 -2.01
CA THR A 725 7.69 -33.67 -3.28
C THR A 725 8.88 -34.19 -4.11
N ASN A 726 10.07 -33.60 -3.96
CA ASN A 726 11.24 -33.92 -4.78
C ASN A 726 12.36 -34.64 -4.01
N LEU A 727 12.05 -35.18 -2.84
CA LEU A 727 12.99 -35.94 -2.05
C LEU A 727 13.18 -37.35 -2.63
N LYS A 728 14.40 -37.68 -3.09
CA LYS A 728 14.77 -39.02 -3.57
C LYS A 728 16.11 -39.43 -2.95
N ASP A 729 16.18 -40.63 -2.38
CA ASP A 729 17.38 -41.19 -1.74
C ASP A 729 18.06 -40.23 -0.73
N GLY A 730 17.23 -39.48 0.01
CA GLY A 730 17.71 -38.51 0.99
C GLY A 730 18.40 -37.28 0.39
N ARG A 731 18.21 -36.97 -0.89
CA ARG A 731 18.65 -35.72 -1.53
C ARG A 731 17.51 -35.05 -2.29
N VAL A 732 17.51 -33.72 -2.32
CA VAL A 732 16.59 -32.94 -3.15
C VAL A 732 17.30 -32.67 -4.47
N MET A 733 16.70 -33.11 -5.58
CA MET A 733 17.23 -32.88 -6.92
C MET A 733 16.11 -32.42 -7.85
N VAL A 734 16.11 -31.13 -8.18
CA VAL A 734 15.08 -30.50 -9.02
C VAL A 734 15.68 -29.89 -10.29
N LYS A 735 14.98 -30.06 -11.41
CA LYS A 735 15.33 -29.45 -12.71
C LYS A 735 14.21 -28.62 -13.33
N SER A 736 12.99 -28.73 -12.79
CA SER A 736 11.81 -28.04 -13.31
C SER A 736 11.94 -26.52 -13.10
N PRO A 737 11.55 -25.69 -14.08
CA PRO A 737 11.48 -24.23 -13.92
C PRO A 737 10.69 -23.79 -12.69
N GLU A 738 9.65 -24.54 -12.31
CA GLU A 738 8.79 -24.30 -11.15
C GLU A 738 9.48 -24.40 -9.78
N CYS A 739 10.78 -24.75 -9.79
CA CYS A 739 11.65 -24.78 -8.61
C CYS A 739 12.66 -23.61 -8.58
N PHE A 740 12.67 -22.74 -9.58
CA PHE A 740 13.54 -21.56 -9.69
C PHE A 740 12.67 -20.34 -9.95
N VAL A 741 12.13 -19.79 -8.88
CA VAL A 741 11.00 -18.85 -8.97
C VAL A 741 11.31 -17.51 -8.32
N LEU A 742 10.57 -16.49 -8.74
CA LEU A 742 10.45 -15.22 -8.06
C LEU A 742 9.06 -15.12 -7.44
N LEU A 743 8.98 -14.76 -6.16
CA LEU A 743 7.71 -14.52 -5.47
C LEU A 743 7.37 -13.03 -5.57
N GLY A 744 6.37 -12.68 -6.37
CA GLY A 744 5.96 -11.29 -6.62
C GLY A 744 4.47 -11.06 -6.38
N MET A 745 4.06 -9.81 -6.17
CA MET A 745 2.64 -9.43 -6.25
C MET A 745 2.29 -9.13 -7.70
N GLN A 746 1.30 -9.83 -8.25
CA GLN A 746 0.78 -9.54 -9.58
C GLN A 746 -0.70 -9.20 -9.46
N LYS A 747 -1.04 -7.93 -9.68
CA LYS A 747 -2.39 -7.36 -9.59
C LYS A 747 -3.03 -7.57 -8.21
N ARG A 748 -3.56 -8.77 -7.96
CA ARG A 748 -4.36 -9.12 -6.77
C ARG A 748 -3.77 -10.25 -5.93
N ARG A 749 -2.71 -10.92 -6.39
CA ARG A 749 -2.20 -12.15 -5.76
C ARG A 749 -0.69 -12.17 -5.69
N LEU A 750 -0.19 -12.79 -4.63
CA LEU A 750 1.21 -13.21 -4.56
C LEU A 750 1.38 -14.47 -5.38
N GLU A 751 2.24 -14.48 -6.38
CA GLU A 751 2.46 -15.60 -7.30
C GLU A 751 3.94 -15.95 -7.39
N PHE A 752 4.22 -17.25 -7.56
CA PHE A 752 5.56 -17.75 -7.84
C PHE A 752 5.69 -17.86 -9.36
N SER A 753 6.59 -17.09 -9.94
CA SER A 753 6.83 -17.10 -11.39
C SER A 753 8.22 -17.65 -11.68
N PRO A 754 8.36 -18.64 -12.59
CA PRO A 754 9.66 -19.14 -13.01
C PRO A 754 10.54 -18.01 -13.55
N VAL A 755 11.81 -17.96 -13.14
CA VAL A 755 12.72 -16.88 -13.56
C VAL A 755 13.03 -16.90 -15.05
N CYS A 756 12.93 -18.05 -15.71
CA CYS A 756 13.10 -18.16 -17.15
C CYS A 756 11.97 -17.49 -17.93
N ASP A 757 10.74 -17.54 -17.41
CA ASP A 757 9.58 -16.92 -18.06
C ASP A 757 9.68 -15.40 -17.89
N LEU A 758 10.05 -14.95 -16.70
CA LEU A 758 10.29 -13.53 -16.42
C LEU A 758 11.46 -12.95 -17.23
N ALA A 759 12.47 -13.77 -17.56
CA ALA A 759 13.60 -13.33 -18.37
C ALA A 759 13.21 -12.94 -19.80
N ILE A 760 12.10 -13.48 -20.34
CA ILE A 760 11.58 -13.12 -21.67
C ILE A 760 11.11 -11.66 -21.68
N ASP A 761 10.45 -11.22 -20.60
CA ASP A 761 9.89 -9.88 -20.47
C ASP A 761 10.84 -8.90 -19.74
N THR A 762 12.15 -9.10 -19.87
CA THR A 762 13.18 -8.32 -19.15
C THR A 762 14.21 -7.71 -20.08
N ASP A 763 14.43 -6.39 -19.93
CA ASP A 763 15.59 -5.68 -20.45
C ASP A 763 16.74 -5.81 -19.45
N PHE A 764 17.72 -6.66 -19.76
CA PHE A 764 18.88 -6.91 -18.90
C PHE A 764 19.92 -5.78 -18.93
N ASP A 765 20.01 -5.02 -20.03
CA ASP A 765 20.98 -3.95 -20.18
C ASP A 765 20.61 -2.75 -19.31
N ASN A 766 19.33 -2.35 -19.37
CA ASN A 766 18.80 -1.25 -18.55
C ASN A 766 18.23 -1.73 -17.21
N ARG A 767 18.13 -3.06 -17.00
CA ARG A 767 17.64 -3.69 -15.77
C ARG A 767 16.20 -3.32 -15.45
N LEU A 768 15.32 -3.50 -16.44
CA LEU A 768 13.92 -3.13 -16.40
C LEU A 768 13.01 -4.28 -16.80
N PRO A 769 11.81 -4.39 -16.21
CA PRO A 769 10.74 -5.16 -16.84
C PRO A 769 10.20 -4.39 -18.05
N LEU A 770 9.87 -5.11 -19.12
CA LEU A 770 9.30 -4.51 -20.34
C LEU A 770 7.91 -3.91 -20.11
N VAL A 771 7.16 -4.47 -19.17
CA VAL A 771 5.82 -3.99 -18.79
C VAL A 771 5.83 -3.45 -17.37
N GLN A 772 5.48 -2.17 -17.21
CA GLN A 772 5.47 -1.48 -15.92
C GLN A 772 4.08 -0.91 -15.64
N TRP A 773 3.39 -1.47 -14.64
CA TRP A 773 1.99 -1.14 -14.34
C TRP A 773 1.75 0.33 -14.00
N TRP A 774 2.76 1.03 -13.48
CA TRP A 774 2.66 2.39 -12.96
C TRP A 774 2.77 3.44 -14.06
N LEU A 775 3.23 3.09 -15.27
CA LEU A 775 3.26 4.02 -16.41
C LEU A 775 1.86 4.53 -16.77
N LYS A 776 0.83 3.69 -16.57
CA LYS A 776 -0.59 4.05 -16.76
C LYS A 776 -1.06 5.20 -15.85
N LEU A 777 -0.32 5.52 -14.79
CA LEU A 777 -0.62 6.61 -13.86
C LEU A 777 0.02 7.95 -14.27
N ARG A 778 0.90 7.97 -15.27
CA ARG A 778 1.53 9.21 -15.75
C ARG A 778 0.55 10.23 -16.33
N PRO A 779 -0.50 9.84 -17.10
CA PRO A 779 -1.55 10.77 -17.50
C PRO A 779 -2.19 11.48 -16.30
N LEU A 780 -2.46 10.72 -15.23
CA LEU A 780 -3.03 11.27 -14.00
C LEU A 780 -2.11 12.31 -13.36
N LEU A 781 -0.79 12.09 -13.32
CA LEU A 781 0.17 13.08 -12.82
C LEU A 781 0.07 14.40 -13.58
N ARG A 782 -0.02 14.36 -14.93
CA ARG A 782 -0.11 15.56 -15.76
C ARG A 782 -1.45 16.28 -15.63
N ILE A 783 -2.56 15.54 -15.58
CA ILE A 783 -3.90 16.09 -15.30
C ILE A 783 -3.88 16.82 -13.95
N MET A 784 -3.33 16.16 -12.93
CA MET A 784 -3.18 16.74 -11.60
C MET A 784 -2.26 17.96 -11.59
N ALA A 785 -1.42 18.20 -12.60
CA ALA A 785 -0.55 19.36 -12.69
C ALA A 785 -1.12 20.53 -13.53
N LYS A 786 -2.22 20.34 -14.27
CA LYS A 786 -2.84 21.30 -15.23
C LYS A 786 -2.11 21.44 -16.56
N HIS A 787 -1.50 20.37 -17.06
CA HIS A 787 -0.97 20.39 -18.44
C HIS A 787 -2.14 20.43 -19.43
N THR A 788 -2.10 21.38 -20.37
CA THR A 788 -3.17 21.64 -21.36
C THR A 788 -2.92 20.96 -22.71
N THR A 789 -1.70 20.51 -22.98
CA THR A 789 -1.31 19.86 -24.24
C THR A 789 -1.67 18.37 -24.22
N GLU A 790 -2.70 18.06 -25.02
CA GLU A 790 -3.05 16.84 -25.77
C GLU A 790 -2.73 15.44 -25.19
N THR A 791 -3.71 14.55 -25.40
CA THR A 791 -3.69 13.09 -25.34
C THR A 791 -2.35 12.47 -25.00
N TYR A 792 -2.22 11.92 -23.79
CA TYR A 792 -1.06 11.15 -23.38
C TYR A 792 -0.99 9.85 -24.19
N THR A 793 -0.45 9.88 -25.40
CA THR A 793 0.03 8.68 -26.08
C THR A 793 1.32 8.27 -25.37
N MET A 794 1.30 7.08 -24.78
CA MET A 794 2.57 6.39 -24.55
C MET A 794 3.09 6.05 -25.95
N ASP A 795 4.21 6.62 -26.38
CA ASP A 795 4.97 6.10 -27.53
C ASP A 795 5.48 4.70 -27.15
N VAL A 796 4.59 3.71 -27.15
CA VAL A 796 4.93 2.30 -26.88
C VAL A 796 4.55 1.40 -28.06
N GLU A 797 3.94 1.92 -29.13
CA GLU A 797 3.68 1.14 -30.34
C GLU A 797 4.22 1.84 -31.59
N GLU A 798 5.42 1.41 -32.02
CA GLU A 798 5.77 1.19 -33.45
C GLU A 798 7.19 0.60 -33.68
N ALA A 799 7.76 -0.16 -32.71
CA ALA A 799 9.09 -0.77 -32.91
C ALA A 799 9.09 -2.29 -33.16
N HIS A 800 7.98 -3.03 -32.98
CA HIS A 800 8.05 -4.51 -32.93
C HIS A 800 6.99 -5.30 -33.71
N VAL A 801 6.46 -4.75 -34.82
CA VAL A 801 5.62 -5.54 -35.76
C VAL A 801 6.12 -5.53 -37.20
N SER A 802 7.29 -4.95 -37.53
CA SER A 802 7.75 -4.86 -38.94
C SER A 802 9.01 -5.65 -39.32
N GLU A 803 9.62 -6.45 -38.44
CA GLU A 803 10.84 -7.21 -38.78
C GLU A 803 10.72 -8.75 -38.70
N MET A 804 9.50 -9.30 -38.71
CA MET A 804 9.27 -10.75 -38.86
C MET A 804 8.66 -11.17 -40.21
N ASP A 805 8.64 -10.27 -41.20
CA ASP A 805 8.15 -10.56 -42.57
C ASP A 805 9.23 -10.37 -43.65
N LYS A 806 10.52 -10.43 -43.29
CA LYS A 806 11.64 -10.55 -44.24
C LYS A 806 12.81 -11.33 -43.64
N GLU A 807 12.69 -12.66 -43.63
CA GLU A 807 13.63 -13.66 -44.17
C GLU A 807 13.23 -15.09 -43.77
#